data_AF-A0A087VXQ3-F1
#
_entry.id   AF-A0A087VXQ3-F1
#
_cell.length_a   1.000
_cell.length_b   1.000
_cell.length_c   1.000
_cell.angle_alpha   90.00
_cell.angle_beta   90.00
_cell.angle_gamma   90.00
#
_symmetry.space_group_name_H-M   'P 1'
#
loop_
_entity.id
_entity.type
_entity.pdbx_description
1 polymer ?
#
loop_
_entity_poly.entity_id
_entity_poly.type
_entity_poly.pdbx_seq_one_letter_code
_entity_poly.pdbx_strand_id
1 'polypeptide(L)'
;MSVNEGEKLLDRMVAAIEQQKQAVKMMMGLIWMACIVVPMLFVGCGLLASHRSPITSSAAEVLNVVDVYLTDEFQHGRSIPHLYEIVQYVSNVLPRLYLLITVGVVYIRVGELPCREILRDLVEMCRGVQHPLRGLFLRNYLLTSIPPSLLPDSPPLKREEVAVGDMPMKPAEVEGASVLDSINFILLNFAEMNKLWVRMQHQGHTRDRERREQERRDLRVLVGANLHRLSKLEAINTDLYRSHILPNILTQVIQCHDVIAQEYLMDVIVQTFPDEFHAATLPQLLQACEHLQPAVRLKPIIGSLVERLLRCISEESRSGGGGEELFQSLSTELGQLVRRRADFYTSAPTEARLGLPLEDLPGLFAPLLTMAICLHSSPDTVNQVLLSAAAALETLSASSFRIQGGSVLSRELLSLLYLPLYGPGGPPRSVNSSVECATLAIFSSGVSPLSPSTVGLDDAGALGRLPVLLGLSGLLRLCTLLDFSARRRFACLFIARALERASSGDAKVADNQRITTEADLDAFLAVVGVLVERQDSNTTSVSSSSPSSSVEDLTEELALLASAIHLVGRQVEARVDIEEKLLLLSKMRKQLAAGGPVVVRATFPTLVFEAIRLLPVIGAGGENIETDEPKTKEAVAGLYERVIAFCHQSATKLIACNASDVALRLFLNCTLVIETVAFEKRPLFAYEFFSQAFTLFEQELSDARAQLSAFGLLVATLWWARRCLDAESAGVLQTQCSRAAFNLLLLRADQSRAVALTAQLLLSSPTSIIATPGEEGKMTSGKAGESDFEGVFKCLEKSRSLADMCMDVDARTQLYVDLLNYHIIYHQQGVGPLETMKMKLTELLAETDKLVQQLEFVPEAVSFYLESTRSKVLEILDL
;
A
#
# COMPACT_ATOMS: atom_id res chain seq x y z
N MET A 1 -26.53 35.82 -24.17
CA MET A 1 -26.34 35.22 -25.49
C MET A 1 -26.30 33.72 -25.34
N SER A 2 -26.99 32.99 -26.22
CA SER A 2 -26.82 31.52 -26.31
C SER A 2 -25.41 31.20 -26.79
N VAL A 3 -24.83 30.05 -26.39
CA VAL A 3 -23.45 29.65 -26.74
C VAL A 3 -23.25 29.67 -28.27
N ASN A 4 -24.23 29.18 -29.03
CA ASN A 4 -24.24 29.19 -30.50
C ASN A 4 -24.24 30.60 -31.14
N GLU A 5 -24.84 31.60 -30.48
CA GLU A 5 -24.75 32.99 -30.96
C GLU A 5 -23.40 33.62 -30.63
N GLY A 6 -22.78 33.21 -29.52
CA GLY A 6 -21.43 33.63 -29.14
C GLY A 6 -20.37 33.15 -30.11
N GLU A 7 -20.43 31.89 -30.52
CA GLU A 7 -19.50 31.29 -31.49
C GLU A 7 -19.62 31.91 -32.89
N LYS A 8 -20.85 32.11 -33.39
CA LYS A 8 -21.06 32.77 -34.68
C LYS A 8 -20.57 34.22 -34.70
N LEU A 9 -20.68 34.92 -33.56
CA LEU A 9 -20.19 36.28 -33.41
C LEU A 9 -18.66 36.31 -33.32
N LEU A 10 -18.06 35.31 -32.67
CA LEU A 10 -16.61 35.10 -32.65
C LEU A 10 -16.05 34.86 -34.05
N ASP A 11 -16.62 33.93 -34.82
CA ASP A 11 -16.13 33.60 -36.17
C ASP A 11 -16.19 34.81 -37.10
N ARG A 12 -17.26 35.60 -37.01
CA ARG A 12 -17.40 36.86 -37.76
C ARG A 12 -16.34 37.89 -37.35
N MET A 13 -16.05 38.00 -36.06
CA MET A 13 -15.04 38.94 -35.58
C MET A 13 -13.62 38.51 -35.98
N VAL A 14 -13.28 37.22 -35.89
CA VAL A 14 -11.98 36.69 -36.32
C VAL A 14 -11.80 36.88 -37.83
N ALA A 15 -12.82 36.56 -38.63
CA ALA A 15 -12.78 36.78 -40.08
C ALA A 15 -12.60 38.27 -40.43
N ALA A 16 -13.26 39.18 -39.72
CA ALA A 16 -13.10 40.61 -39.92
C ALA A 16 -11.68 41.10 -39.56
N ILE A 17 -11.09 40.59 -38.48
CA ILE A 17 -9.71 40.91 -38.09
C ILE A 17 -8.71 40.39 -39.12
N GLU A 18 -8.89 39.18 -39.64
CA GLU A 18 -7.99 38.61 -40.65
C GLU A 18 -8.08 39.37 -41.99
N GLN A 19 -9.29 39.79 -42.39
CA GLN A 19 -9.47 40.67 -43.56
C GLN A 19 -8.74 42.01 -43.36
N GLN A 20 -8.79 42.56 -42.15
CA GLN A 20 -8.09 43.80 -41.83
C GLN A 20 -6.59 43.63 -41.74
N LYS A 21 -6.08 42.49 -41.25
CA LYS A 21 -4.65 42.15 -41.29
C LYS A 21 -4.10 42.17 -42.71
N GLN A 22 -4.86 41.65 -43.67
CA GLN A 22 -4.51 41.70 -45.09
C GLN A 22 -4.51 43.14 -45.63
N ALA A 23 -5.51 43.94 -45.27
CA ALA A 23 -5.58 45.36 -45.66
C ALA A 23 -4.44 46.19 -45.06
N VAL A 24 -4.09 45.95 -43.81
CA VAL A 24 -2.97 46.58 -43.10
C VAL A 24 -1.65 46.25 -43.80
N LYS A 25 -1.40 44.99 -44.19
CA LYS A 25 -0.21 44.61 -44.98
C LYS A 25 -0.14 45.32 -46.34
N MET A 26 -1.28 45.63 -46.97
CA MET A 26 -1.30 46.32 -48.28
C MET A 26 -1.16 47.85 -48.19
N MET A 27 -1.52 48.48 -47.07
CA MET A 27 -1.55 49.95 -46.89
C MET A 27 -0.50 50.45 -45.88
N MET A 28 0.74 49.99 -45.97
CA MET A 28 1.83 50.45 -45.12
C MET A 28 2.37 51.82 -45.58
N GLY A 29 1.75 52.89 -45.06
CA GLY A 29 2.07 54.31 -45.20
C GLY A 29 1.25 55.14 -44.20
N LEU A 30 1.31 56.49 -44.21
CA LEU A 30 0.68 57.43 -43.24
C LEU A 30 -0.84 57.24 -42.93
N ILE A 31 -1.54 56.37 -43.67
CA ILE A 31 -2.96 56.02 -43.51
C ILE A 31 -3.17 54.83 -42.53
N TRP A 32 -2.10 54.12 -42.15
CA TRP A 32 -2.11 52.99 -41.20
C TRP A 32 -2.81 53.28 -39.85
N MET A 33 -2.73 54.51 -39.34
CA MET A 33 -3.37 54.94 -38.09
C MET A 33 -4.90 54.82 -38.13
N ALA A 34 -5.53 54.97 -39.30
CA ALA A 34 -6.98 54.81 -39.45
C ALA A 34 -7.42 53.34 -39.55
N CYS A 35 -6.55 52.46 -40.07
CA CYS A 35 -6.87 51.05 -40.30
C CYS A 35 -6.67 50.16 -39.06
N ILE A 36 -5.80 50.54 -38.12
CA ILE A 36 -5.57 49.78 -36.86
C ILE A 36 -6.67 50.05 -35.81
N VAL A 37 -7.39 51.16 -35.93
CA VAL A 37 -8.47 51.56 -35.01
C VAL A 37 -9.69 50.62 -35.09
N VAL A 38 -9.97 50.04 -36.27
CA VAL A 38 -11.17 49.21 -36.52
C VAL A 38 -11.08 47.80 -35.91
N PRO A 39 -9.98 47.03 -35.98
CA PRO A 39 -9.90 45.72 -35.33
C PRO A 39 -9.93 45.83 -33.80
N MET A 40 -9.40 46.93 -33.26
CA MET A 40 -9.36 47.20 -31.81
C MET A 40 -10.71 47.65 -31.22
N LEU A 41 -11.65 48.12 -32.05
CA LEU A 41 -13.04 48.41 -31.65
C LEU A 41 -13.79 47.13 -31.25
N PHE A 42 -13.44 45.97 -31.82
CA PHE A 42 -14.08 44.67 -31.53
C PHE A 42 -13.67 44.07 -30.17
N VAL A 43 -12.51 44.46 -29.63
CA VAL A 43 -12.11 44.15 -28.24
C VAL A 43 -13.10 44.76 -27.23
N GLY A 44 -13.93 45.72 -27.66
CA GLY A 44 -14.98 46.36 -26.86
C GLY A 44 -16.29 45.57 -26.71
N CYS A 45 -16.58 44.52 -27.49
CA CYS A 45 -17.89 43.86 -27.44
C CYS A 45 -18.09 42.97 -26.20
N GLY A 46 -19.36 42.81 -25.82
CA GLY A 46 -19.84 42.02 -24.68
C GLY A 46 -19.75 40.50 -24.90
N LEU A 47 -18.54 40.03 -25.20
CA LEU A 47 -18.21 38.61 -25.38
C LEU A 47 -17.69 38.00 -24.08
N LEU A 48 -17.91 36.69 -23.97
CA LEU A 48 -17.34 35.80 -22.97
C LEU A 48 -15.81 35.77 -22.96
N ALA A 49 -15.24 35.47 -21.80
CA ALA A 49 -13.79 35.34 -21.62
C ALA A 49 -13.15 34.32 -22.59
N SER A 50 -13.79 33.16 -22.78
CA SER A 50 -13.34 32.09 -23.69
C SER A 50 -13.27 32.53 -25.15
N HIS A 51 -14.23 33.34 -25.61
CA HIS A 51 -14.25 33.87 -26.97
C HIS A 51 -13.34 35.11 -27.16
N ARG A 52 -12.86 35.73 -26.08
CA ARG A 52 -12.01 36.94 -26.18
C ARG A 52 -10.54 36.62 -26.41
N SER A 53 -10.04 35.50 -25.88
CA SER A 53 -8.65 35.04 -26.06
C SER A 53 -8.22 34.92 -27.54
N PRO A 54 -8.97 34.22 -28.43
CA PRO A 54 -8.62 34.12 -29.85
C PRO A 54 -8.64 35.48 -30.57
N ILE A 55 -9.60 36.36 -30.22
CA ILE A 55 -9.69 37.71 -30.77
C ILE A 55 -8.45 38.52 -30.38
N THR A 56 -8.02 38.44 -29.12
CA THR A 56 -6.82 39.14 -28.65
C THR A 56 -5.53 38.57 -29.25
N SER A 57 -5.46 37.26 -29.50
CA SER A 57 -4.32 36.63 -30.18
C SER A 57 -4.22 37.10 -31.64
N SER A 58 -5.33 37.06 -32.37
CA SER A 58 -5.38 37.53 -33.76
C SER A 58 -5.07 39.02 -33.86
N ALA A 59 -5.58 39.85 -32.93
CA ALA A 59 -5.22 41.27 -32.86
C ALA A 59 -3.74 41.49 -32.54
N ALA A 60 -3.14 40.69 -31.65
CA ALA A 60 -1.71 40.75 -31.35
C ALA A 60 -0.85 40.39 -32.56
N GLU A 61 -1.25 39.42 -33.39
CA GLU A 61 -0.55 39.11 -34.64
C GLU A 61 -0.53 40.29 -35.61
N VAL A 62 -1.65 41.02 -35.73
CA VAL A 62 -1.70 42.24 -36.57
C VAL A 62 -0.72 43.29 -36.04
N LEU A 63 -0.70 43.50 -34.72
CA LEU A 63 0.23 44.44 -34.09
C LEU A 63 1.69 44.01 -34.21
N ASN A 64 1.99 42.72 -34.20
CA ASN A 64 3.36 42.23 -34.39
C ASN A 64 3.87 42.53 -35.81
N VAL A 65 3.01 42.46 -36.83
CA VAL A 65 3.36 42.90 -38.19
C VAL A 65 3.73 44.39 -38.20
N VAL A 66 3.00 45.20 -37.42
CA VAL A 66 3.28 46.63 -37.26
C VAL A 66 4.58 46.88 -36.49
N ASP A 67 4.85 46.14 -35.40
CA ASP A 67 6.11 46.21 -34.63
C ASP A 67 7.34 45.95 -35.52
N VAL A 68 7.30 44.89 -36.33
CA VAL A 68 8.39 44.51 -37.22
C VAL A 68 8.61 45.57 -38.28
N TYR A 69 7.53 46.05 -38.92
CA TYR A 69 7.62 47.09 -39.94
C TYR A 69 8.21 48.40 -39.39
N LEU A 70 7.73 48.86 -38.23
CA LEU A 70 8.27 50.06 -37.60
C LEU A 70 9.73 49.88 -37.18
N THR A 71 10.08 48.73 -36.62
CA THR A 71 11.48 48.46 -36.26
C THR A 71 12.39 48.57 -37.49
N ASP A 72 11.95 48.03 -38.64
CA ASP A 72 12.69 48.08 -39.90
C ASP A 72 12.84 49.51 -40.43
N GLU A 73 11.77 50.30 -40.49
CA GLU A 73 11.83 51.70 -40.97
C GLU A 73 12.72 52.58 -40.08
N PHE A 74 12.69 52.39 -38.76
CA PHE A 74 13.55 53.13 -37.83
C PHE A 74 15.02 52.70 -37.96
N GLN A 75 15.31 51.42 -38.18
CA GLN A 75 16.67 50.93 -38.47
C GLN A 75 17.21 51.49 -39.80
N HIS A 76 16.34 51.69 -40.80
CA HIS A 76 16.66 52.33 -42.07
C HIS A 76 16.78 53.87 -41.99
N GLY A 77 16.68 54.46 -40.79
CA GLY A 77 16.85 55.89 -40.55
C GLY A 77 15.64 56.75 -40.92
N ARG A 78 14.47 56.14 -41.16
CA ARG A 78 13.20 56.84 -41.45
C ARG A 78 12.36 56.94 -40.19
N SER A 79 12.86 57.67 -39.19
CA SER A 79 12.13 57.92 -37.94
C SER A 79 10.93 58.83 -38.18
N ILE A 80 9.75 58.43 -37.71
CA ILE A 80 8.58 59.31 -37.67
C ILE A 80 8.67 60.14 -36.38
N PRO A 81 8.86 61.48 -36.46
CA PRO A 81 9.02 62.30 -35.26
C PRO A 81 7.75 62.27 -34.39
N HIS A 82 7.92 62.24 -33.06
CA HIS A 82 6.83 62.28 -32.09
C HIS A 82 5.79 61.16 -32.25
N LEU A 83 6.15 60.01 -32.84
CA LEU A 83 5.21 58.90 -33.05
C LEU A 83 4.58 58.45 -31.73
N TYR A 84 5.34 58.41 -30.63
CA TYR A 84 4.83 58.09 -29.29
C TYR A 84 3.72 59.04 -28.81
N GLU A 85 3.74 60.31 -29.22
CA GLU A 85 2.70 61.29 -28.92
C GLU A 85 1.52 61.18 -29.90
N ILE A 86 1.80 60.99 -31.20
CA ILE A 86 0.78 60.91 -32.26
C ILE A 86 -0.23 59.79 -31.97
N VAL A 87 0.26 58.67 -31.47
CA VAL A 87 -0.55 57.50 -31.14
C VAL A 87 -1.53 57.78 -29.98
N GLN A 88 -1.22 58.74 -29.11
CA GLN A 88 -2.07 59.11 -27.99
C GLN A 88 -3.31 59.90 -28.39
N TYR A 89 -3.33 60.50 -29.58
CA TYR A 89 -4.51 61.20 -30.12
C TYR A 89 -5.66 60.28 -30.50
N VAL A 90 -5.46 58.96 -30.50
CA VAL A 90 -6.54 57.99 -30.71
C VAL A 90 -7.58 58.11 -29.59
N SER A 91 -8.84 58.39 -29.96
CA SER A 91 -9.94 58.72 -29.03
C SER A 91 -10.33 57.56 -28.10
N ASN A 92 -10.29 56.32 -28.58
CA ASN A 92 -10.64 55.14 -27.81
C ASN A 92 -9.44 54.62 -27.01
N VAL A 93 -9.62 54.48 -25.69
CA VAL A 93 -8.55 54.12 -24.75
C VAL A 93 -7.87 52.78 -25.04
N LEU A 94 -8.61 51.75 -25.46
CA LEU A 94 -8.05 50.43 -25.74
C LEU A 94 -7.12 50.43 -26.97
N PRO A 95 -7.61 50.78 -28.19
CA PRO A 95 -6.73 50.90 -29.36
C PRO A 95 -5.52 51.80 -29.10
N ARG A 96 -5.73 52.93 -28.39
CA ARG A 96 -4.66 53.84 -28.00
C ARG A 96 -3.57 53.14 -27.21
N LEU A 97 -3.92 52.42 -26.14
CA LEU A 97 -2.93 51.77 -25.28
C LEU A 97 -2.25 50.59 -25.98
N TYR A 98 -2.96 49.80 -26.79
CA TYR A 98 -2.33 48.73 -27.57
C TYR A 98 -1.28 49.26 -28.54
N LEU A 99 -1.60 50.32 -29.29
CA LEU A 99 -0.65 50.97 -30.18
C LEU A 99 0.50 51.65 -29.41
N LEU A 100 0.19 52.29 -28.28
CA LEU A 100 1.19 52.94 -27.42
C LEU A 100 2.20 51.93 -26.89
N ILE A 101 1.76 50.73 -26.51
CA ILE A 101 2.64 49.62 -26.11
C ILE A 101 3.53 49.21 -27.28
N THR A 102 2.97 48.98 -28.47
CA THR A 102 3.75 48.57 -29.66
C THR A 102 4.82 49.61 -29.99
N VAL A 103 4.45 50.89 -30.07
CA VAL A 103 5.40 51.98 -30.36
C VAL A 103 6.42 52.15 -29.23
N GLY A 104 5.99 52.04 -27.97
CA GLY A 104 6.89 52.08 -26.82
C GLY A 104 7.96 50.98 -26.86
N VAL A 105 7.60 49.76 -27.27
CA VAL A 105 8.55 48.65 -27.46
C VAL A 105 9.54 48.95 -28.59
N VAL A 106 9.08 49.48 -29.71
CA VAL A 106 9.97 49.91 -30.82
C VAL A 106 10.94 50.98 -30.33
N TYR A 107 10.47 51.95 -29.55
CA TYR A 107 11.30 53.04 -29.02
C TYR A 107 12.36 52.53 -28.03
N ILE A 108 12.01 51.55 -27.18
CA ILE A 108 12.99 50.87 -26.32
C ILE A 108 14.05 50.14 -27.16
N ARG A 109 13.63 49.47 -28.26
CA ARG A 109 14.51 48.69 -29.14
C ARG A 109 15.49 49.56 -29.94
N VAL A 110 15.02 50.71 -30.41
CA VAL A 110 15.81 51.67 -31.21
C VAL A 110 16.65 52.59 -30.31
N GLY A 111 16.26 52.75 -29.04
CA GLY A 111 16.99 53.57 -28.07
C GLY A 111 16.73 55.07 -28.19
N GLU A 112 15.60 55.49 -28.76
CA GLU A 112 15.26 56.92 -28.91
C GLU A 112 14.92 57.60 -27.57
N LEU A 113 14.38 56.84 -26.61
CA LEU A 113 14.01 57.30 -25.26
C LEU A 113 14.50 56.30 -24.20
N PRO A 114 14.76 56.76 -22.97
CA PRO A 114 15.24 55.89 -21.90
C PRO A 114 14.20 54.82 -21.52
N CYS A 115 14.63 53.55 -21.53
CA CYS A 115 13.77 52.38 -21.27
C CYS A 115 13.01 52.49 -19.94
N ARG A 116 13.65 52.99 -18.88
CA ARG A 116 13.05 53.17 -17.54
C ARG A 116 11.81 54.06 -17.56
N GLU A 117 11.85 55.17 -18.32
CA GLU A 117 10.73 56.12 -18.39
C GLU A 117 9.57 55.53 -19.19
N ILE A 118 9.85 54.86 -20.31
CA ILE A 118 8.83 54.19 -21.12
C ILE A 118 8.15 53.08 -20.30
N LEU A 119 8.92 52.21 -19.63
CA LEU A 119 8.35 51.12 -18.84
C LEU A 119 7.44 51.65 -17.72
N ARG A 120 7.87 52.71 -17.04
CA ARG A 120 7.07 53.38 -16.00
C ARG A 120 5.81 54.03 -16.58
N ASP A 121 5.92 54.76 -17.68
CA ASP A 121 4.79 55.41 -18.34
C ASP A 121 3.77 54.37 -18.84
N LEU A 122 4.20 53.34 -19.57
CA LEU A 122 3.31 52.30 -20.09
C LEU A 122 2.53 51.58 -18.98
N VAL A 123 3.19 51.21 -17.87
CA VAL A 123 2.50 50.51 -16.77
C VAL A 123 1.55 51.43 -15.99
N GLU A 124 1.89 52.72 -15.86
CA GLU A 124 1.05 53.75 -15.25
C GLU A 124 -0.16 54.08 -16.14
N MET A 125 0.03 54.26 -17.46
CA MET A 125 -1.03 54.51 -18.44
C MET A 125 -2.00 53.33 -18.56
N CYS A 126 -1.51 52.09 -18.40
CA CYS A 126 -2.36 50.91 -18.33
C CYS A 126 -3.29 50.90 -17.10
N ARG A 127 -3.08 51.73 -16.07
CA ARG A 127 -4.04 51.90 -14.95
C ARG A 127 -5.35 52.53 -15.42
N GLY A 128 -5.38 53.19 -16.58
CA GLY A 128 -6.61 53.76 -17.15
C GLY A 128 -7.69 52.71 -17.49
N VAL A 129 -7.33 51.44 -17.65
CA VAL A 129 -8.28 50.36 -18.00
C VAL A 129 -8.59 49.51 -16.77
N GLN A 130 -9.68 49.85 -16.09
CA GLN A 130 -10.13 49.17 -14.87
C GLN A 130 -11.10 47.99 -15.12
N HIS A 131 -11.51 47.77 -16.37
CA HIS A 131 -12.38 46.64 -16.71
C HIS A 131 -11.58 45.31 -16.61
N PRO A 132 -12.00 44.32 -15.80
CA PRO A 132 -11.23 43.10 -15.52
C PRO A 132 -10.67 42.37 -16.74
N LEU A 133 -11.53 41.90 -17.65
CA LEU A 133 -11.09 41.14 -18.83
C LEU A 133 -10.19 41.97 -19.76
N ARG A 134 -10.65 43.15 -20.15
CA ARG A 134 -9.91 44.06 -21.06
C ARG A 134 -8.55 44.46 -20.47
N GLY A 135 -8.50 44.78 -19.19
CA GLY A 135 -7.26 45.14 -18.50
C GLY A 135 -6.30 43.96 -18.37
N LEU A 136 -6.79 42.75 -18.09
CA LEU A 136 -5.97 41.54 -18.05
C LEU A 136 -5.30 41.25 -19.40
N PHE A 137 -6.06 41.29 -20.50
CA PHE A 137 -5.50 41.05 -21.83
C PHE A 137 -4.57 42.16 -22.30
N LEU A 138 -4.87 43.43 -21.98
CA LEU A 138 -3.98 44.55 -22.29
C LEU A 138 -2.65 44.44 -21.54
N ARG A 139 -2.70 44.11 -20.24
CA ARG A 139 -1.50 43.94 -19.39
C ARG A 139 -0.71 42.69 -19.74
N ASN A 140 -1.38 41.62 -20.16
CA ASN A 140 -0.72 40.44 -20.71
C ASN A 140 -0.04 40.75 -22.05
N TYR A 141 -0.68 41.58 -22.90
CA TYR A 141 -0.05 42.07 -24.12
C TYR A 141 1.17 42.92 -23.80
N LEU A 142 1.09 43.88 -22.86
CA LEU A 142 2.25 44.65 -22.38
C LEU A 142 3.42 43.73 -21.97
N LEU A 143 3.13 42.70 -21.17
CA LEU A 143 4.14 41.73 -20.72
C LEU A 143 4.74 40.88 -21.87
N THR A 144 3.93 40.55 -22.88
CA THR A 144 4.35 39.70 -24.01
C THR A 144 5.12 40.50 -25.05
N SER A 145 4.71 41.74 -25.31
CA SER A 145 5.30 42.63 -26.32
C SER A 145 6.72 43.07 -25.95
N ILE A 146 7.06 43.13 -24.66
CA ILE A 146 8.42 43.42 -24.20
C ILE A 146 9.21 42.10 -24.11
N PRO A 147 10.07 41.73 -25.07
CA PRO A 147 10.92 40.55 -24.96
C PRO A 147 11.91 40.65 -23.78
N PRO A 148 12.42 39.52 -23.26
CA PRO A 148 13.30 39.52 -22.08
C PRO A 148 14.58 40.33 -22.32
N SER A 149 15.09 40.31 -23.56
CA SER A 149 16.27 41.06 -23.98
C SER A 149 16.15 42.58 -23.93
N LEU A 150 14.92 43.12 -23.84
CA LEU A 150 14.68 44.57 -23.75
C LEU A 150 14.43 45.03 -22.31
N LEU A 151 14.33 44.10 -21.36
CA LEU A 151 14.25 44.44 -19.94
C LEU A 151 15.67 44.68 -19.41
N PRO A 152 15.88 45.76 -18.63
CA PRO A 152 17.13 45.95 -17.90
C PRO A 152 17.46 44.74 -17.00
N ASP A 153 18.57 44.05 -17.26
CA ASP A 153 19.02 42.86 -16.51
C ASP A 153 20.46 43.03 -15.95
N SER A 154 20.92 44.28 -15.78
CA SER A 154 22.19 44.58 -15.11
C SER A 154 22.05 44.58 -13.58
N PRO A 155 22.96 43.93 -12.83
CA PRO A 155 22.94 43.97 -11.38
C PRO A 155 23.02 45.43 -10.90
N PRO A 156 22.35 45.79 -9.79
CA PRO A 156 22.37 47.15 -9.30
C PRO A 156 23.82 47.57 -9.01
N LEU A 157 24.30 48.61 -9.70
CA LEU A 157 25.61 49.21 -9.45
C LEU A 157 25.64 49.64 -7.98
N LYS A 158 26.57 49.08 -7.20
CA LYS A 158 26.87 49.59 -5.86
C LYS A 158 27.31 51.05 -6.03
N ARG A 159 26.71 51.96 -5.27
CA ARG A 159 27.21 53.34 -5.15
C ARG A 159 28.62 53.29 -4.55
N GLU A 160 29.64 53.23 -5.40
CA GLU A 160 30.99 53.56 -4.97
C GLU A 160 31.14 55.07 -4.98
N GLU A 161 31.61 55.60 -3.85
CA GLU A 161 32.02 56.98 -3.64
C GLU A 161 33.12 57.32 -4.65
N VAL A 162 32.79 58.01 -5.74
CA VAL A 162 33.82 58.64 -6.56
C VAL A 162 34.15 59.99 -5.94
N ALA A 163 35.34 60.00 -5.37
CA ALA A 163 36.03 61.15 -4.82
C ALA A 163 36.10 62.33 -5.80
N VAL A 164 36.13 63.51 -5.20
CA VAL A 164 36.37 64.84 -5.76
C VAL A 164 37.54 64.85 -6.75
N GLY A 165 37.30 65.37 -7.97
CA GLY A 165 38.33 65.71 -8.95
C GLY A 165 37.74 66.39 -10.18
N ASP A 166 38.09 67.67 -10.35
CA ASP A 166 37.56 68.66 -11.30
C ASP A 166 37.44 68.22 -12.77
N MET A 167 36.31 68.54 -13.42
CA MET A 167 36.19 69.22 -14.74
C MET A 167 34.69 69.43 -15.11
N PRO A 168 34.32 70.47 -15.88
CA PRO A 168 32.94 70.95 -15.94
C PRO A 168 32.01 70.14 -16.86
N MET A 169 30.79 70.00 -16.37
CA MET A 169 29.58 69.37 -16.92
C MET A 169 29.40 69.31 -18.45
N LYS A 170 29.10 68.09 -18.94
CA LYS A 170 27.82 67.82 -19.61
C LYS A 170 26.92 67.06 -18.62
N PRO A 171 25.73 67.56 -18.26
CA PRO A 171 24.82 66.83 -17.39
C PRO A 171 24.10 65.75 -18.21
N ALA A 172 23.86 64.59 -17.58
CA ALA A 172 23.11 63.42 -18.08
C ALA A 172 23.87 62.41 -18.97
N GLU A 173 24.91 61.76 -18.42
CA GLU A 173 25.12 60.34 -18.71
C GLU A 173 24.26 59.52 -17.74
N VAL A 174 23.10 59.14 -18.28
CA VAL A 174 22.02 58.27 -17.80
C VAL A 174 22.46 57.30 -16.69
N GLU A 175 21.86 57.41 -15.49
CA GLU A 175 21.77 56.29 -14.54
C GLU A 175 21.20 55.08 -15.31
N GLY A 176 22.05 54.09 -15.60
CA GLY A 176 21.65 52.91 -16.36
C GLY A 176 20.46 52.22 -15.68
N ALA A 177 19.43 51.90 -16.45
CA ALA A 177 18.29 51.14 -15.95
C ALA A 177 18.77 49.81 -15.36
N SER A 178 18.26 49.47 -14.17
CA SER A 178 18.73 48.31 -13.40
C SER A 178 17.69 47.19 -13.38
N VAL A 179 18.10 45.98 -12.97
CA VAL A 179 17.17 44.86 -12.71
C VAL A 179 16.03 45.25 -11.78
N LEU A 180 16.27 46.16 -10.83
CA LEU A 180 15.23 46.65 -9.91
C LEU A 180 14.10 47.37 -10.65
N ASP A 181 14.38 48.11 -11.72
CA ASP A 181 13.35 48.78 -12.51
C ASP A 181 12.47 47.74 -13.24
N SER A 182 13.08 46.68 -13.79
CA SER A 182 12.37 45.55 -14.40
C SER A 182 11.50 44.81 -13.39
N ILE A 183 12.03 44.54 -12.19
CA ILE A 183 11.29 43.88 -11.11
C ILE A 183 10.11 44.73 -10.67
N ASN A 184 10.32 46.03 -10.42
CA ASN A 184 9.26 46.95 -10.01
C ASN A 184 8.16 47.07 -11.07
N PHE A 185 8.55 47.12 -12.34
CA PHE A 185 7.62 47.12 -13.47
C PHE A 185 6.75 45.84 -13.47
N ILE A 186 7.36 44.66 -13.38
CA ILE A 186 6.62 43.39 -13.40
C ILE A 186 5.76 43.21 -12.15
N LEU A 187 6.28 43.56 -10.95
CA LEU A 187 5.52 43.47 -9.70
C LEU A 187 4.32 44.42 -9.69
N LEU A 188 4.47 45.64 -10.22
CA LEU A 188 3.35 46.57 -10.35
C LEU A 188 2.31 46.04 -11.34
N ASN A 189 2.75 45.47 -12.46
CA ASN A 189 1.83 44.86 -13.42
C ASN A 189 1.10 43.65 -12.82
N PHE A 190 1.82 42.80 -12.09
CA PHE A 190 1.28 41.66 -11.35
C PHE A 190 0.23 42.09 -10.32
N ALA A 191 0.52 43.10 -9.50
CA ALA A 191 -0.41 43.61 -8.50
C ALA A 191 -1.72 44.09 -9.13
N GLU A 192 -1.64 44.85 -10.23
CA GLU A 192 -2.84 45.32 -10.94
C GLU A 192 -3.59 44.17 -11.65
N MET A 193 -2.88 43.21 -12.27
CA MET A 193 -3.52 42.04 -12.86
C MET A 193 -4.23 41.17 -11.81
N ASN A 194 -3.62 40.96 -10.63
CA ASN A 194 -4.26 40.24 -9.53
C ASN A 194 -5.53 40.96 -9.05
N LYS A 195 -5.48 42.29 -8.87
CA LYS A 195 -6.67 43.09 -8.50
C LYS A 195 -7.78 42.98 -9.54
N LEU A 196 -7.45 43.06 -10.85
CA LEU A 196 -8.43 42.90 -11.93
C LEU A 196 -9.03 41.49 -11.93
N TRP A 197 -8.21 40.47 -11.72
CA TRP A 197 -8.65 39.09 -11.68
C TRP A 197 -9.57 38.78 -10.49
N VAL A 198 -9.28 39.32 -9.30
CA VAL A 198 -10.18 39.22 -8.14
C VAL A 198 -11.46 40.04 -8.34
N ARG A 199 -11.37 41.19 -9.03
CA ARG A 199 -12.55 41.99 -9.38
C ARG A 199 -13.52 41.24 -10.30
N MET A 200 -13.05 40.28 -11.12
CA MET A 200 -13.93 39.41 -11.91
C MET A 200 -14.94 38.65 -11.03
N GLN A 201 -14.56 38.27 -9.80
CA GLN A 201 -15.43 37.56 -8.86
C GLN A 201 -16.68 38.37 -8.47
N HIS A 202 -16.60 39.70 -8.57
CA HIS A 202 -17.65 40.62 -8.13
C HIS A 202 -18.38 41.30 -9.31
N GLN A 203 -17.96 41.05 -10.55
CA GLN A 203 -18.57 41.63 -11.74
C GLN A 203 -19.76 40.78 -12.23
N GLY A 204 -20.94 41.38 -12.40
CA GLY A 204 -22.12 40.70 -12.96
C GLY A 204 -23.08 40.15 -11.91
N HIS A 205 -24.06 39.33 -12.34
CA HIS A 205 -25.10 38.83 -11.44
C HIS A 205 -24.59 37.64 -10.60
N THR A 206 -25.11 37.52 -9.38
CA THR A 206 -24.82 36.40 -8.45
C THR A 206 -25.07 35.01 -9.03
N ARG A 207 -26.05 34.86 -9.93
CA ARG A 207 -26.40 33.59 -10.59
C ARG A 207 -25.27 33.06 -11.48
N ASP A 208 -24.45 33.95 -12.03
CA ASP A 208 -23.34 33.60 -12.92
C ASP A 208 -22.03 33.39 -12.15
N ARG A 209 -22.08 33.16 -10.83
CA ARG A 209 -20.89 32.98 -9.98
C ARG A 209 -20.04 31.78 -10.42
N GLU A 210 -20.63 30.60 -10.56
CA GLU A 210 -19.89 29.38 -10.93
C GLU A 210 -19.20 29.53 -12.30
N ARG A 211 -19.92 30.12 -13.27
CA ARG A 211 -19.38 30.44 -14.59
C ARG A 211 -18.17 31.37 -14.50
N ARG A 212 -18.24 32.43 -13.68
CA ARG A 212 -17.12 33.36 -13.47
C ARG A 212 -15.94 32.67 -12.79
N GLU A 213 -16.19 31.80 -11.83
CA GLU A 213 -15.13 31.02 -11.19
C GLU A 213 -14.43 30.09 -12.21
N GLN A 214 -15.17 29.49 -13.15
CA GLN A 214 -14.57 28.73 -14.26
C GLN A 214 -13.74 29.63 -15.18
N GLU A 215 -14.30 30.75 -15.65
CA GLU A 215 -13.57 31.70 -16.49
C GLU A 215 -12.31 32.26 -15.80
N ARG A 216 -12.37 32.48 -14.48
CA ARG A 216 -11.22 32.90 -13.68
C ARG A 216 -10.15 31.81 -13.63
N ARG A 217 -10.52 30.53 -13.53
CA ARG A 217 -9.58 29.40 -13.60
C ARG A 217 -8.94 29.28 -14.98
N ASP A 218 -9.65 29.58 -16.06
CA ASP A 218 -9.07 29.55 -17.41
C ASP A 218 -8.06 30.70 -17.61
N LEU A 219 -8.35 31.89 -17.09
CA LEU A 219 -7.51 33.08 -17.24
C LEU A 219 -6.35 33.20 -16.24
N ARG A 220 -6.26 32.29 -15.26
CA ARG A 220 -5.23 32.34 -14.20
C ARG A 220 -3.80 32.41 -14.75
N VAL A 221 -3.56 31.72 -15.87
CA VAL A 221 -2.26 31.68 -16.56
C VAL A 221 -1.75 33.07 -16.95
N LEU A 222 -2.65 34.00 -17.28
CA LEU A 222 -2.27 35.38 -17.62
C LEU A 222 -1.65 36.11 -16.43
N VAL A 223 -2.15 35.88 -15.22
CA VAL A 223 -1.60 36.48 -14.00
C VAL A 223 -0.26 35.81 -13.66
N GLY A 224 -0.22 34.47 -13.75
CA GLY A 224 0.98 33.67 -13.51
C GLY A 224 2.14 33.96 -14.47
N ALA A 225 1.85 34.40 -15.71
CA ALA A 225 2.86 34.79 -16.69
C ALA A 225 3.82 35.89 -16.17
N ASN A 226 3.36 36.78 -15.29
CA ASN A 226 4.23 37.78 -14.65
C ASN A 226 5.29 37.14 -13.75
N LEU A 227 4.90 36.13 -12.98
CA LEU A 227 5.84 35.40 -12.11
C LEU A 227 6.84 34.59 -12.93
N HIS A 228 6.38 33.98 -14.04
CA HIS A 228 7.25 33.27 -14.98
C HIS A 228 8.19 34.22 -15.72
N ARG A 229 7.80 35.48 -15.91
CA ARG A 229 8.70 36.50 -16.44
C ARG A 229 9.78 36.87 -15.43
N LEU A 230 9.42 37.01 -14.15
CA LEU A 230 10.40 37.29 -13.09
C LEU A 230 11.46 36.19 -12.99
N SER A 231 11.08 34.92 -13.06
CA SER A 231 12.06 33.83 -12.96
C SER A 231 13.03 33.71 -14.13
N LYS A 232 12.81 34.44 -15.23
CA LYS A 232 13.71 34.47 -16.40
C LYS A 232 14.80 35.53 -16.33
N LEU A 233 14.77 36.43 -15.34
CA LEU A 233 15.81 37.45 -15.17
C LEU A 233 17.04 36.80 -14.53
N GLU A 234 18.18 36.88 -15.20
CA GLU A 234 19.39 36.15 -14.81
C GLU A 234 20.09 36.81 -13.61
N ALA A 235 19.93 38.12 -13.43
CA ALA A 235 20.60 38.86 -12.36
C ALA A 235 19.84 38.89 -11.02
N ILE A 236 18.86 38.00 -10.81
CA ILE A 236 18.16 37.85 -9.53
C ILE A 236 19.00 36.98 -8.58
N ASN A 237 19.54 37.62 -7.54
CA ASN A 237 20.21 36.93 -6.43
C ASN A 237 19.20 36.47 -5.36
N THR A 238 19.57 35.44 -4.58
CA THR A 238 18.77 34.90 -3.46
C THR A 238 18.40 35.98 -2.43
N ASP A 239 19.31 36.90 -2.12
CA ASP A 239 19.06 38.00 -1.18
C ASP A 239 18.01 38.99 -1.70
N LEU A 240 18.02 39.26 -3.00
CA LEU A 240 17.09 40.16 -3.65
C LEU A 240 15.70 39.52 -3.76
N TYR A 241 15.66 38.20 -4.01
CA TYR A 241 14.43 37.43 -3.96
C TYR A 241 13.80 37.45 -2.55
N ARG A 242 14.60 37.15 -1.52
CA ARG A 242 14.17 37.08 -0.12
C ARG A 242 13.74 38.42 0.47
N SER A 243 14.45 39.50 0.14
CA SER A 243 14.22 40.82 0.74
C SER A 243 13.19 41.67 -0.02
N HIS A 244 13.07 41.51 -1.33
CA HIS A 244 12.27 42.41 -2.17
C HIS A 244 11.21 41.70 -3.02
N ILE A 245 11.54 40.65 -3.77
CA ILE A 245 10.59 40.04 -4.72
C ILE A 245 9.49 39.27 -3.97
N LEU A 246 9.89 38.28 -3.16
CA LEU A 246 8.94 37.39 -2.50
C LEU A 246 8.01 38.14 -1.53
N PRO A 247 8.48 39.04 -0.64
CA PRO A 247 7.60 39.77 0.27
C PRO A 247 6.53 40.60 -0.46
N ASN A 248 6.88 41.23 -1.59
CA ASN A 248 5.94 42.01 -2.39
C ASN A 248 4.87 41.11 -3.04
N ILE A 249 5.26 39.94 -3.56
CA ILE A 249 4.31 38.96 -4.10
C ILE A 249 3.39 38.43 -2.99
N LEU A 250 3.96 37.99 -1.86
CA LEU A 250 3.19 37.45 -0.73
C LEU A 250 2.22 38.47 -0.15
N THR A 251 2.62 39.75 -0.07
CA THR A 251 1.72 40.83 0.36
C THR A 251 0.49 40.92 -0.54
N GLN A 252 0.67 40.83 -1.88
CA GLN A 252 -0.46 40.82 -2.81
C GLN A 252 -1.33 39.55 -2.69
N VAL A 253 -0.74 38.40 -2.40
CA VAL A 253 -1.47 37.13 -2.20
C VAL A 253 -2.29 37.17 -0.91
N ILE A 254 -1.75 37.69 0.19
CA ILE A 254 -2.45 37.77 1.47
C ILE A 254 -3.59 38.80 1.39
N GLN A 255 -3.31 39.99 0.86
CA GLN A 255 -4.29 41.09 0.79
C GLN A 255 -5.43 40.86 -0.20
N CYS A 256 -5.32 39.89 -1.12
CA CYS A 256 -6.36 39.66 -2.12
C CYS A 256 -7.62 39.00 -1.55
N HIS A 257 -7.51 38.32 -0.40
CA HIS A 257 -8.60 37.65 0.31
C HIS A 257 -9.50 36.76 -0.57
N ASP A 258 -8.97 36.20 -1.66
CA ASP A 258 -9.72 35.36 -2.60
C ASP A 258 -9.11 33.96 -2.70
N VAL A 259 -9.92 32.93 -2.47
CA VAL A 259 -9.48 31.53 -2.36
C VAL A 259 -8.87 31.00 -3.66
N ILE A 260 -9.50 31.27 -4.82
CA ILE A 260 -9.01 30.80 -6.13
C ILE A 260 -7.66 31.46 -6.45
N ALA A 261 -7.54 32.74 -6.15
CA ALA A 261 -6.31 33.48 -6.39
C ALA A 261 -5.18 33.02 -5.48
N GLN A 262 -5.44 32.87 -4.18
CA GLN A 262 -4.45 32.40 -3.22
C GLN A 262 -3.96 30.99 -3.53
N GLU A 263 -4.87 30.06 -3.84
CA GLU A 263 -4.52 28.68 -4.18
C GLU A 263 -3.61 28.62 -5.41
N TYR A 264 -4.00 29.30 -6.49
CA TYR A 264 -3.22 29.30 -7.73
C TYR A 264 -1.88 30.06 -7.59
N LEU A 265 -1.87 31.25 -6.99
CA LEU A 265 -0.66 32.06 -6.92
C LEU A 265 0.41 31.41 -6.05
N MET A 266 0.03 30.78 -4.94
CA MET A 266 0.98 30.02 -4.13
C MET A 266 1.56 28.82 -4.89
N ASP A 267 0.72 28.07 -5.60
CA ASP A 267 1.17 26.96 -6.46
C ASP A 267 2.12 27.44 -7.57
N VAL A 268 1.82 28.55 -8.23
CA VAL A 268 2.70 29.13 -9.26
C VAL A 268 4.02 29.62 -8.68
N ILE A 269 4.03 30.24 -7.49
CA ILE A 269 5.29 30.62 -6.83
C ILE A 269 6.15 29.37 -6.65
N VAL A 270 5.57 28.30 -6.09
CA VAL A 270 6.25 27.03 -5.89
C VAL A 270 6.71 26.42 -7.21
N GLN A 271 5.95 26.50 -8.31
CA GLN A 271 6.30 25.92 -9.62
C GLN A 271 7.30 26.74 -10.46
N THR A 272 7.34 28.05 -10.26
CA THR A 272 8.02 28.96 -11.21
C THR A 272 9.44 29.32 -10.81
N PHE A 273 9.69 29.53 -9.51
CA PHE A 273 11.00 29.90 -9.00
C PHE A 273 11.88 28.67 -8.77
N PRO A 274 13.22 28.79 -8.87
CA PRO A 274 14.14 27.70 -8.60
C PRO A 274 14.11 27.26 -7.14
N ASP A 275 14.56 26.04 -6.89
CA ASP A 275 14.47 25.39 -5.58
C ASP A 275 15.39 26.02 -4.52
N GLU A 276 16.55 26.55 -4.92
CA GLU A 276 17.48 27.30 -4.05
C GLU A 276 16.78 28.48 -3.36
N PHE A 277 15.88 29.15 -4.09
CA PHE A 277 15.10 30.27 -3.55
C PHE A 277 14.07 29.77 -2.53
N HIS A 278 13.45 28.61 -2.78
CA HIS A 278 12.48 28.00 -1.87
C HIS A 278 13.15 27.51 -0.58
N ALA A 279 14.35 26.93 -0.66
CA ALA A 279 15.13 26.52 0.50
C ALA A 279 15.47 27.72 1.40
N ALA A 280 15.91 28.84 0.82
CA ALA A 280 16.25 30.05 1.57
C ALA A 280 15.05 30.83 2.13
N THR A 281 13.85 30.64 1.56
CA THR A 281 12.64 31.41 1.89
C THR A 281 11.50 30.58 2.48
N LEU A 282 11.77 29.31 2.81
CA LEU A 282 10.80 28.37 3.38
C LEU A 282 9.99 28.94 4.56
N PRO A 283 10.58 29.59 5.57
CA PRO A 283 9.81 30.19 6.67
C PRO A 283 8.86 31.29 6.20
N GLN A 284 9.28 32.13 5.25
CA GLN A 284 8.43 33.22 4.72
C GLN A 284 7.22 32.66 3.95
N LEU A 285 7.41 31.60 3.17
CA LEU A 285 6.33 30.93 2.43
C LEU A 285 5.32 30.27 3.38
N LEU A 286 5.78 29.56 4.41
CA LEU A 286 4.90 28.87 5.37
C LEU A 286 4.19 29.85 6.31
N GLN A 287 4.85 30.93 6.74
CA GLN A 287 4.20 32.03 7.47
C GLN A 287 3.15 32.75 6.61
N ALA A 288 3.36 32.87 5.30
CA ALA A 288 2.31 33.38 4.42
C ALA A 288 1.12 32.43 4.32
N CYS A 289 1.34 31.11 4.25
CA CYS A 289 0.28 30.09 4.27
C CYS A 289 -0.64 30.18 5.50
N GLU A 290 -0.12 30.67 6.62
CA GLU A 290 -0.89 30.94 7.84
C GLU A 290 -1.97 32.00 7.64
N HIS A 291 -1.65 33.06 6.90
CA HIS A 291 -2.51 34.23 6.70
C HIS A 291 -3.48 34.09 5.51
N LEU A 292 -3.44 32.96 4.81
CA LEU A 292 -4.36 32.68 3.69
C LEU A 292 -5.77 32.38 4.20
N GLN A 293 -6.75 32.53 3.31
CA GLN A 293 -8.14 32.20 3.60
C GLN A 293 -8.26 30.70 4.01
N PRO A 294 -9.10 30.37 5.01
CA PRO A 294 -9.19 29.00 5.51
C PRO A 294 -9.60 27.96 4.46
N ALA A 295 -10.39 28.37 3.46
CA ALA A 295 -10.85 27.52 2.36
C ALA A 295 -9.77 27.18 1.31
N VAL A 296 -8.57 27.76 1.41
CA VAL A 296 -7.45 27.44 0.51
C VAL A 296 -6.90 26.05 0.83
N ARG A 297 -6.82 25.20 -0.20
CA ARG A 297 -6.29 23.83 -0.10
C ARG A 297 -4.77 23.85 -0.02
N LEU A 298 -4.23 23.62 1.18
CA LEU A 298 -2.78 23.64 1.43
C LEU A 298 -2.07 22.36 1.00
N LYS A 299 -2.75 21.20 1.02
CA LYS A 299 -2.18 19.90 0.67
C LYS A 299 -1.40 19.88 -0.65
N PRO A 300 -1.96 20.33 -1.81
CA PRO A 300 -1.22 20.34 -3.06
C PRO A 300 -0.01 21.30 -3.06
N ILE A 301 -0.13 22.45 -2.39
CA ILE A 301 0.94 23.46 -2.32
C ILE A 301 2.14 22.91 -1.53
N ILE A 302 1.88 22.37 -0.34
CA ILE A 302 2.93 21.80 0.52
C ILE A 302 3.50 20.52 -0.11
N GLY A 303 2.65 19.68 -0.72
CA GLY A 303 3.11 18.49 -1.47
C GLY A 303 4.09 18.85 -2.58
N SER A 304 3.71 19.79 -3.46
CA SER A 304 4.57 20.29 -4.55
C SER A 304 5.88 20.89 -4.03
N LEU A 305 5.81 21.67 -2.95
CA LEU A 305 7.00 22.27 -2.33
C LEU A 305 7.97 21.20 -1.83
N VAL A 306 7.48 20.20 -1.10
CA VAL A 306 8.32 19.13 -0.55
C VAL A 306 8.87 18.21 -1.65
N GLU A 307 8.09 17.88 -2.67
CA GLU A 307 8.57 17.11 -3.83
C GLU A 307 9.73 17.82 -4.53
N ARG A 308 9.67 19.16 -4.66
CA ARG A 308 10.76 19.95 -5.23
C ARG A 308 11.98 20.03 -4.33
N LEU A 309 11.79 20.31 -3.03
CA LEU A 309 12.87 20.31 -2.06
C LEU A 309 13.60 18.95 -2.01
N LEU A 310 12.86 17.84 -2.15
CA LEU A 310 13.44 16.50 -2.23
C LEU A 310 14.32 16.28 -3.46
N ARG A 311 13.95 16.85 -4.62
CA ARG A 311 14.82 16.82 -5.82
C ARG A 311 16.10 17.59 -5.57
N CYS A 312 16.02 18.77 -4.96
CA CYS A 312 17.19 19.54 -4.56
C CYS A 312 18.11 18.77 -3.63
N ILE A 313 17.56 18.16 -2.59
CA ILE A 313 18.38 17.41 -1.63
C ILE A 313 19.02 16.19 -2.30
N SER A 314 18.35 15.55 -3.26
CA SER A 314 18.92 14.45 -4.05
C SER A 314 20.12 14.91 -4.92
N GLU A 315 20.09 16.16 -5.40
CA GLU A 315 21.18 16.78 -6.15
C GLU A 315 22.32 17.28 -5.24
N GLU A 316 22.00 17.87 -4.08
CA GLU A 316 22.93 18.36 -3.05
C GLU A 316 23.56 17.26 -2.17
N SER A 317 23.03 16.03 -2.18
CA SER A 317 23.63 14.88 -1.49
C SER A 317 25.03 14.52 -2.02
N ARG A 318 25.48 15.17 -3.10
CA ARG A 318 26.86 15.13 -3.61
C ARG A 318 27.80 16.16 -2.94
N SER A 319 27.28 17.17 -2.24
CA SER A 319 28.07 18.26 -1.61
C SER A 319 27.95 18.36 -0.08
N GLY A 320 26.99 17.66 0.54
CA GLY A 320 26.93 17.41 1.99
C GLY A 320 26.43 18.57 2.86
N GLY A 321 25.29 18.35 3.55
CA GLY A 321 25.00 19.03 4.83
C GLY A 321 23.73 19.89 4.96
N GLY A 322 22.87 20.06 3.94
CA GLY A 322 21.70 20.97 4.03
C GLY A 322 20.34 20.34 4.36
N GLY A 323 20.17 19.03 4.11
CA GLY A 323 18.85 18.38 4.13
C GLY A 323 18.18 18.29 5.51
N GLU A 324 18.95 18.08 6.59
CA GLU A 324 18.40 17.95 7.94
C GLU A 324 17.93 19.28 8.52
N GLU A 325 18.64 20.38 8.24
CA GLU A 325 18.24 21.73 8.67
C GLU A 325 16.94 22.16 7.99
N LEU A 326 16.80 21.88 6.68
CA LEU A 326 15.56 22.12 5.94
C LEU A 326 14.41 21.27 6.49
N PHE A 327 14.67 20.01 6.85
CA PHE A 327 13.67 19.15 7.50
C PHE A 327 13.21 19.69 8.85
N GLN A 328 14.14 20.11 9.71
CA GLN A 328 13.81 20.68 11.01
C GLN A 328 13.01 21.98 10.84
N SER A 329 13.45 22.88 9.96
CA SER A 329 12.72 24.12 9.66
C SER A 329 11.31 23.85 9.12
N LEU A 330 11.16 22.89 8.20
CA LEU A 330 9.85 22.50 7.66
C LEU A 330 8.95 21.92 8.75
N SER A 331 9.48 21.02 9.59
CA SER A 331 8.73 20.38 10.67
C SER A 331 8.22 21.41 11.69
N THR A 332 9.07 22.37 12.10
CA THR A 332 8.68 23.41 13.06
C THR A 332 7.62 24.35 12.49
N GLU A 333 7.79 24.82 11.26
CA GLU A 333 6.87 25.76 10.63
C GLU A 333 5.54 25.09 10.25
N LEU A 334 5.56 23.85 9.76
CA LEU A 334 4.34 23.07 9.49
C LEU A 334 3.57 22.78 10.78
N GLY A 335 4.27 22.41 11.86
CA GLY A 335 3.66 22.21 13.16
C GLY A 335 2.99 23.47 13.70
N GLN A 336 3.61 24.64 13.52
CA GLN A 336 3.00 25.93 13.87
C GLN A 336 1.79 26.26 13.00
N LEU A 337 1.89 26.05 11.68
CA LEU A 337 0.80 26.27 10.73
C LEU A 337 -0.43 25.43 11.08
N VAL A 338 -0.23 24.15 11.39
CA VAL A 338 -1.29 23.24 11.82
C VAL A 338 -1.94 23.72 13.12
N ARG A 339 -1.15 24.07 14.15
CA ARG A 339 -1.68 24.55 15.44
C ARG A 339 -2.51 25.81 15.27
N ARG A 340 -2.01 26.81 14.56
CA ARG A 340 -2.74 28.09 14.38
C ARG A 340 -4.01 27.91 13.56
N ARG A 341 -3.98 27.08 12.50
CA ARG A 341 -5.20 26.73 11.75
C ARG A 341 -6.18 25.89 12.57
N ALA A 342 -5.69 25.07 13.49
CA ALA A 342 -6.52 24.34 14.46
C ALA A 342 -7.22 25.30 15.44
N ASP A 343 -6.53 26.33 15.92
CA ASP A 343 -7.11 27.36 16.79
C ASP A 343 -8.22 28.16 16.08
N PHE A 344 -8.04 28.48 14.79
CA PHE A 344 -9.09 29.09 13.98
C PHE A 344 -10.31 28.17 13.79
N TYR A 345 -10.09 26.87 13.63
CA TYR A 345 -11.18 25.89 13.48
C TYR A 345 -11.97 25.70 14.79
N THR A 346 -11.29 25.69 15.94
CA THR A 346 -11.91 25.47 17.26
C THR A 346 -12.61 26.71 17.82
N SER A 347 -12.15 27.92 17.47
CA SER A 347 -12.77 29.18 17.90
C SER A 347 -14.00 29.60 17.08
N ALA A 348 -14.23 29.00 15.91
CA ALA A 348 -15.36 29.33 15.05
C ALA A 348 -16.68 28.60 15.45
N PRO A 349 -17.85 29.27 15.41
CA PRO A 349 -19.14 28.64 15.67
C PRO A 349 -19.43 27.51 14.67
N THR A 350 -20.15 26.46 15.12
CA THR A 350 -20.35 25.18 14.41
C THR A 350 -20.88 25.32 12.98
N GLU A 351 -21.64 26.38 12.69
CA GLU A 351 -22.24 26.67 11.38
C GLU A 351 -21.31 27.43 10.42
N ALA A 352 -20.16 27.93 10.90
CA ALA A 352 -19.20 28.74 10.14
C ALA A 352 -17.74 28.26 10.32
N ARG A 353 -17.53 26.95 10.57
CA ARG A 353 -16.19 26.35 10.64
C ARG A 353 -15.49 26.40 9.28
N LEU A 354 -14.92 27.55 8.96
CA LEU A 354 -13.99 27.75 7.85
C LEU A 354 -12.59 27.61 8.46
N GLY A 355 -11.97 26.45 8.28
CA GLY A 355 -10.68 26.05 8.84
C GLY A 355 -10.13 24.84 8.09
N LEU A 356 -8.96 24.33 8.51
CA LEU A 356 -8.42 23.09 7.94
C LEU A 356 -9.42 21.95 8.22
N PRO A 357 -10.02 21.30 7.20
CA PRO A 357 -10.85 20.13 7.46
C PRO A 357 -9.95 19.05 8.08
N LEU A 358 -10.47 18.34 9.08
CA LEU A 358 -9.74 17.27 9.77
C LEU A 358 -9.22 16.19 8.80
N GLU A 359 -9.86 16.08 7.63
CA GLU A 359 -9.52 15.17 6.53
C GLU A 359 -8.20 15.53 5.85
N ASP A 360 -7.84 16.81 5.79
CA ASP A 360 -6.62 17.27 5.10
C ASP A 360 -5.37 17.11 5.99
N LEU A 361 -5.55 16.96 7.31
CA LEU A 361 -4.45 16.96 8.27
C LEU A 361 -3.44 15.82 8.04
N PRO A 362 -3.83 14.54 7.87
CA PRO A 362 -2.87 13.48 7.53
C PRO A 362 -2.16 13.75 6.19
N GLY A 363 -2.86 14.37 5.24
CA GLY A 363 -2.32 14.75 3.94
C GLY A 363 -1.26 15.87 4.00
N LEU A 364 -1.26 16.71 5.04
CA LEU A 364 -0.21 17.72 5.26
C LEU A 364 1.06 17.11 5.87
N PHE A 365 0.92 16.09 6.73
CA PHE A 365 2.06 15.39 7.32
C PHE A 365 2.66 14.33 6.39
N ALA A 366 1.91 13.84 5.39
CA ALA A 366 2.41 12.84 4.43
C ALA A 366 3.66 13.31 3.66
N PRO A 367 3.72 14.53 3.09
CA PRO A 367 4.95 15.05 2.47
C PRO A 367 6.14 15.10 3.45
N LEU A 368 5.92 15.56 4.69
CA LEU A 368 6.96 15.61 5.71
C LEU A 368 7.50 14.21 6.06
N LEU A 369 6.60 13.23 6.16
CA LEU A 369 6.95 11.83 6.40
C LEU A 369 7.71 11.22 5.22
N THR A 370 7.28 11.49 3.98
CA THR A 370 8.02 11.11 2.76
C THR A 370 9.43 11.70 2.80
N MET A 371 9.57 12.97 3.19
CA MET A 371 10.86 13.62 3.29
C MET A 371 11.75 12.96 4.34
N ALA A 372 11.21 12.65 5.53
CA ALA A 372 11.95 11.93 6.58
C ALA A 372 12.44 10.54 6.11
N ILE A 373 11.62 9.82 5.34
CA ILE A 373 11.96 8.49 4.81
C ILE A 373 13.06 8.60 3.73
N CYS A 374 12.94 9.55 2.80
CA CYS A 374 13.91 9.75 1.71
C CYS A 374 15.28 10.26 2.20
N LEU A 375 15.31 11.03 3.29
CA LEU A 375 16.56 11.53 3.88
C LEU A 375 17.32 10.46 4.67
N HIS A 376 16.85 9.21 4.71
CA HIS A 376 17.35 8.15 5.59
C HIS A 376 17.52 8.61 7.04
N SER A 377 16.67 9.55 7.50
CA SER A 377 16.78 10.09 8.84
C SER A 377 16.51 8.99 9.88
N SER A 378 17.13 9.11 11.06
CA SER A 378 16.97 8.17 12.17
C SER A 378 15.49 7.79 12.40
N PRO A 379 15.17 6.54 12.81
CA PRO A 379 13.78 6.14 13.07
C PRO A 379 13.07 7.05 14.09
N ASP A 380 13.84 7.75 14.94
CA ASP A 380 13.34 8.74 15.88
C ASP A 380 12.70 9.95 15.20
N THR A 381 13.23 10.47 14.08
CA THR A 381 12.63 11.62 13.39
C THR A 381 11.30 11.23 12.74
N VAL A 382 11.23 10.04 12.16
CA VAL A 382 9.98 9.45 11.64
C VAL A 382 8.95 9.31 12.76
N ASN A 383 9.37 8.79 13.92
CA ASN A 383 8.50 8.68 15.10
C ASN A 383 8.01 10.05 15.58
N GLN A 384 8.87 11.09 15.60
CA GLN A 384 8.48 12.45 15.97
C GLN A 384 7.43 13.05 15.03
N VAL A 385 7.55 12.84 13.72
CA VAL A 385 6.54 13.29 12.75
C VAL A 385 5.21 12.60 13.02
N LEU A 386 5.21 11.27 13.21
CA LEU A 386 3.99 10.52 13.52
C LEU A 386 3.36 10.95 14.86
N LEU A 387 4.16 11.21 15.89
CA LEU A 387 3.71 11.73 17.18
C LEU A 387 3.11 13.14 17.05
N SER A 388 3.72 14.00 16.25
CA SER A 388 3.19 15.35 15.98
C SER A 388 1.85 15.31 15.25
N ALA A 389 1.69 14.39 14.30
CA ALA A 389 0.42 14.14 13.61
C ALA A 389 -0.65 13.58 14.56
N ALA A 390 -0.28 12.64 15.44
CA ALA A 390 -1.17 12.08 16.44
C ALA A 390 -1.65 13.14 17.44
N ALA A 391 -0.73 13.94 17.98
CA ALA A 391 -1.07 15.03 18.89
C ALA A 391 -1.99 16.05 18.23
N ALA A 392 -1.73 16.43 16.97
CA ALA A 392 -2.59 17.35 16.24
C ALA A 392 -4.01 16.78 16.04
N LEU A 393 -4.13 15.50 15.68
CA LEU A 393 -5.42 14.82 15.53
C LEU A 393 -6.19 14.70 16.85
N GLU A 394 -5.50 14.45 17.97
CA GLU A 394 -6.11 14.36 19.31
C GLU A 394 -6.54 15.72 19.86
N THR A 395 -5.80 16.80 19.56
CA THR A 395 -6.21 18.16 19.99
C THR A 395 -7.47 18.64 19.28
N LEU A 396 -7.67 18.16 18.05
CA LEU A 396 -8.74 18.60 17.17
C LEU A 396 -9.98 17.68 17.22
N SER A 397 -9.78 16.40 17.46
CA SER A 397 -10.86 15.47 17.78
C SER A 397 -11.22 15.67 19.25
N ALA A 398 -12.47 16.01 19.57
CA ALA A 398 -12.91 15.96 20.97
C ALA A 398 -12.55 14.57 21.52
N SER A 399 -11.98 14.51 22.73
CA SER A 399 -11.24 13.39 23.34
C SER A 399 -11.94 12.01 23.42
N SER A 400 -13.05 11.81 22.73
CA SER A 400 -13.80 10.55 22.60
C SER A 400 -14.26 10.23 21.17
N PHE A 401 -13.81 10.95 20.13
CA PHE A 401 -14.21 10.66 18.75
C PHE A 401 -13.29 9.62 18.11
N ARG A 402 -13.76 8.37 17.99
CA ARG A 402 -13.13 7.37 17.12
C ARG A 402 -13.47 7.68 15.67
N ILE A 403 -12.46 7.67 14.80
CA ILE A 403 -12.63 8.01 13.38
C ILE A 403 -13.46 6.93 12.70
N GLN A 404 -14.66 7.26 12.23
CA GLN A 404 -15.55 6.31 11.55
C GLN A 404 -14.89 5.70 10.31
N GLY A 405 -15.03 4.38 10.16
CA GLY A 405 -14.50 3.63 9.04
C GLY A 405 -15.14 4.03 7.72
N GLY A 406 -14.31 4.18 6.68
CA GLY A 406 -14.75 4.57 5.35
C GLY A 406 -14.85 6.08 5.12
N SER A 407 -14.69 6.90 6.17
CA SER A 407 -14.59 8.37 6.04
C SER A 407 -13.34 8.78 5.25
N VAL A 408 -13.37 9.97 4.65
CA VAL A 408 -12.21 10.53 3.93
C VAL A 408 -11.01 10.66 4.88
N LEU A 409 -11.25 11.04 6.13
CA LEU A 409 -10.22 11.08 7.17
C LEU A 409 -9.60 9.70 7.44
N SER A 410 -10.40 8.63 7.55
CA SER A 410 -9.86 7.29 7.76
C SER A 410 -8.99 6.84 6.58
N ARG A 411 -9.38 7.19 5.35
CA ARG A 411 -8.62 6.88 4.14
C ARG A 411 -7.28 7.61 4.11
N GLU A 412 -7.28 8.91 4.42
CA GLU A 412 -6.08 9.74 4.47
C GLU A 412 -5.14 9.34 5.62
N LEU A 413 -5.68 8.97 6.79
CA LEU A 413 -4.89 8.46 7.90
C LEU A 413 -4.26 7.09 7.60
N LEU A 414 -5.02 6.16 7.00
CA LEU A 414 -4.45 4.91 6.49
C LEU A 414 -3.34 5.20 5.47
N SER A 415 -3.57 6.18 4.58
CA SER A 415 -2.59 6.66 3.62
C SER A 415 -1.27 7.09 4.29
N LEU A 416 -1.33 7.80 5.42
CA LEU A 416 -0.17 8.20 6.20
C LEU A 416 0.52 6.98 6.85
N LEU A 417 -0.25 6.06 7.43
CA LEU A 417 0.27 4.84 8.08
C LEU A 417 0.91 3.86 7.09
N TYR A 418 0.56 3.92 5.80
CA TYR A 418 1.19 3.11 4.76
C TYR A 418 2.58 3.61 4.33
N LEU A 419 2.89 4.91 4.50
CA LEU A 419 4.19 5.46 4.07
C LEU A 419 5.37 4.73 4.74
N PRO A 420 5.37 4.51 6.07
CA PRO A 420 6.42 3.74 6.74
C PRO A 420 6.49 2.26 6.32
N LEU A 421 5.37 1.69 5.83
CA LEU A 421 5.28 0.27 5.47
C LEU A 421 5.74 -0.04 4.03
N TYR A 422 5.42 0.82 3.07
CA TYR A 422 5.72 0.59 1.65
C TYR A 422 6.70 1.60 1.05
N GLY A 423 7.01 2.69 1.76
CA GLY A 423 7.80 3.79 1.23
C GLY A 423 7.04 4.62 0.19
N PRO A 424 7.67 5.70 -0.34
CA PRO A 424 7.05 6.60 -1.30
C PRO A 424 6.80 5.98 -2.68
N GLY A 425 7.47 4.87 -3.03
CA GLY A 425 7.31 4.13 -4.30
C GLY A 425 6.38 2.92 -4.23
N GLY A 426 5.58 2.78 -3.17
CA GLY A 426 4.64 1.66 -2.98
C GLY A 426 3.55 1.57 -4.07
N PRO A 427 2.86 0.42 -4.20
CA PRO A 427 1.86 0.20 -5.24
C PRO A 427 0.79 1.30 -5.28
N PRO A 428 0.37 1.76 -6.49
CA PRO A 428 -0.54 2.88 -6.65
C PRO A 428 -1.88 2.60 -5.97
N ARG A 429 -2.30 3.56 -5.12
CA ARG A 429 -3.47 3.46 -4.24
C ARG A 429 -4.78 3.60 -5.01
N SER A 430 -5.49 2.49 -5.22
CA SER A 430 -6.94 2.53 -5.45
C SER A 430 -7.67 2.70 -4.11
N VAL A 431 -7.71 3.94 -3.62
CA VAL A 431 -8.45 4.31 -2.38
C VAL A 431 -9.91 4.69 -2.69
N ASN A 432 -10.32 4.62 -3.97
CA ASN A 432 -11.64 5.04 -4.43
C ASN A 432 -12.71 3.94 -4.47
N SER A 433 -12.39 2.66 -4.27
CA SER A 433 -13.45 1.66 -4.13
C SER A 433 -14.06 1.75 -2.73
N SER A 434 -15.34 2.12 -2.69
CA SER A 434 -16.22 2.01 -1.53
C SER A 434 -16.55 0.55 -1.20
N VAL A 435 -15.59 -0.36 -1.34
CA VAL A 435 -15.83 -1.79 -1.17
C VAL A 435 -14.74 -2.34 -0.29
N GLU A 436 -15.18 -3.04 0.75
CA GLU A 436 -14.40 -3.83 1.70
C GLU A 436 -13.35 -4.74 1.03
N CYS A 437 -13.45 -4.98 -0.29
CA CYS A 437 -12.62 -5.88 -1.10
C CYS A 437 -11.23 -5.37 -1.56
N ALA A 438 -10.89 -4.07 -1.51
CA ALA A 438 -9.61 -3.61 -2.12
C ALA A 438 -8.35 -3.97 -1.33
N THR A 439 -8.49 -4.53 -0.13
CA THR A 439 -7.35 -5.08 0.63
C THR A 439 -6.88 -6.42 0.07
N LEU A 440 -7.73 -7.11 -0.70
CA LEU A 440 -7.55 -8.51 -1.11
C LEU A 440 -7.29 -8.69 -2.61
N ALA A 441 -7.44 -7.62 -3.41
CA ALA A 441 -7.05 -7.63 -4.82
C ALA A 441 -5.53 -7.80 -5.04
N ILE A 442 -4.71 -7.65 -3.99
CA ILE A 442 -3.27 -7.97 -4.04
C ILE A 442 -3.04 -9.48 -4.20
N PHE A 443 -3.96 -10.33 -3.73
CA PHE A 443 -3.81 -11.79 -3.71
C PHE A 443 -4.70 -12.53 -4.72
N SER A 444 -5.76 -11.91 -5.25
CA SER A 444 -6.75 -12.57 -6.13
C SER A 444 -6.46 -12.46 -7.64
N SER A 445 -5.76 -11.43 -8.12
CA SER A 445 -5.37 -11.38 -9.54
C SER A 445 -4.10 -12.19 -9.74
N GLY A 446 -4.18 -13.30 -10.49
CA GLY A 446 -3.05 -14.06 -11.04
C GLY A 446 -2.20 -13.28 -12.04
N VAL A 447 -1.86 -12.03 -11.72
CA VAL A 447 -0.81 -11.23 -12.33
C VAL A 447 0.44 -11.54 -11.53
N SER A 448 1.40 -12.22 -12.15
CA SER A 448 2.76 -12.33 -11.62
C SER A 448 3.18 -10.97 -11.04
N PRO A 449 3.76 -10.90 -9.83
CA PRO A 449 4.19 -9.62 -9.27
C PRO A 449 5.18 -9.00 -10.26
N LEU A 450 4.73 -7.97 -10.97
CA LEU A 450 5.59 -7.20 -11.84
C LEU A 450 6.73 -6.67 -10.97
N SER A 451 7.94 -7.06 -11.37
CA SER A 451 9.21 -6.58 -10.85
C SER A 451 9.11 -5.11 -10.45
N PRO A 452 9.58 -4.71 -9.24
CA PRO A 452 9.75 -3.30 -8.94
C PRO A 452 10.58 -2.72 -10.09
N SER A 453 10.05 -1.70 -10.75
CA SER A 453 10.79 -0.95 -11.75
C SER A 453 12.13 -0.58 -11.13
N THR A 454 13.19 -1.01 -11.80
CA THR A 454 14.60 -0.81 -11.47
C THR A 454 14.91 0.64 -11.13
N VAL A 455 14.75 0.98 -9.86
CA VAL A 455 15.48 2.02 -9.14
C VAL A 455 15.71 1.44 -7.74
N GLY A 456 16.97 1.13 -7.44
CA GLY A 456 17.52 0.93 -6.08
C GLY A 456 16.71 0.08 -5.10
N LEU A 457 16.96 -1.23 -5.10
CA LEU A 457 16.44 -2.17 -4.10
C LEU A 457 17.18 -2.08 -2.74
N ASP A 458 17.46 -0.86 -2.25
CA ASP A 458 18.06 -0.58 -0.93
C ASP A 458 17.18 0.35 -0.04
N ASP A 459 16.02 0.79 -0.55
CA ASP A 459 15.23 1.90 0.01
C ASP A 459 14.31 1.50 1.18
N ALA A 460 14.91 1.30 2.36
CA ALA A 460 14.29 1.60 3.66
C ALA A 460 15.30 1.63 4.84
N GLY A 461 16.58 1.27 4.64
CA GLY A 461 17.57 1.22 5.72
C GLY A 461 17.03 0.53 7.00
N ALA A 462 17.18 1.18 8.15
CA ALA A 462 16.71 0.69 9.45
C ALA A 462 15.17 0.55 9.59
N LEU A 463 14.37 1.28 8.80
CA LEU A 463 12.89 1.22 8.83
C LEU A 463 12.33 -0.05 8.18
N GLY A 464 13.15 -0.77 7.41
CA GLY A 464 12.80 -2.08 6.85
C GLY A 464 12.75 -3.20 7.90
N ARG A 465 13.33 -2.99 9.09
CA ARG A 465 13.35 -3.97 10.18
C ARG A 465 12.03 -3.94 10.95
N LEU A 466 11.41 -5.10 11.15
CA LEU A 466 10.13 -5.22 11.88
C LEU A 466 10.21 -4.65 13.32
N PRO A 467 11.28 -4.90 14.11
CA PRO A 467 11.40 -4.35 15.46
C PRO A 467 11.47 -2.81 15.49
N VAL A 468 12.15 -2.19 14.52
CA VAL A 468 12.26 -0.72 14.45
C VAL A 468 10.89 -0.10 14.15
N LEU A 469 10.11 -0.74 13.28
CA LEU A 469 8.78 -0.29 12.92
C LEU A 469 7.79 -0.48 14.08
N LEU A 470 7.87 -1.61 14.80
CA LEU A 470 7.10 -1.86 16.02
C LEU A 470 7.46 -0.90 17.17
N GLY A 471 8.72 -0.44 17.22
CA GLY A 471 9.19 0.58 18.16
C GLY A 471 8.65 1.99 17.91
N LEU A 472 7.95 2.25 16.79
CA LEU A 472 7.36 3.55 16.47
C LEU A 472 6.10 3.79 17.31
N SER A 473 6.28 4.37 18.51
CA SER A 473 5.18 4.77 19.40
C SER A 473 4.10 5.64 18.72
N GLY A 474 4.49 6.51 17.78
CA GLY A 474 3.57 7.34 17.01
C GLY A 474 2.66 6.53 16.09
N LEU A 475 3.17 5.44 15.51
CA LEU A 475 2.37 4.52 14.69
C LEU A 475 1.28 3.84 15.53
N LEU A 476 1.66 3.30 16.69
CA LEU A 476 0.74 2.66 17.63
C LEU A 476 -0.34 3.64 18.11
N ARG A 477 0.06 4.87 18.47
CA ARG A 477 -0.87 5.91 18.92
C ARG A 477 -1.89 6.27 17.84
N LEU A 478 -1.46 6.49 16.60
CA LEU A 478 -2.37 6.74 15.47
C LEU A 478 -3.31 5.56 15.21
N CYS A 479 -2.83 4.32 15.38
CA CYS A 479 -3.69 3.13 15.26
C CYS A 479 -4.83 3.14 16.27
N THR A 480 -4.62 3.61 17.51
CA THR A 480 -5.69 3.68 18.52
C THR A 480 -6.82 4.67 18.20
N LEU A 481 -6.56 5.65 17.33
CA LEU A 481 -7.56 6.66 16.91
C LEU A 481 -8.52 6.13 15.83
N LEU A 482 -8.13 5.08 15.12
CA LEU A 482 -8.95 4.43 14.09
C LEU A 482 -10.11 3.62 14.71
N ASP A 483 -11.23 3.53 13.98
CA ASP A 483 -12.31 2.62 14.35
C ASP A 483 -11.91 1.14 14.22
N PHE A 484 -12.83 0.25 14.60
CA PHE A 484 -12.62 -1.18 14.52
C PHE A 484 -12.38 -1.65 13.07
N SER A 485 -13.12 -1.13 12.10
CA SER A 485 -13.01 -1.57 10.70
C SER A 485 -11.69 -1.15 10.05
N ALA A 486 -11.25 0.10 10.24
CA ALA A 486 -9.98 0.57 9.69
C ALA A 486 -8.77 -0.07 10.38
N ARG A 487 -8.85 -0.35 11.69
CA ARG A 487 -7.80 -1.10 12.40
C ARG A 487 -7.64 -2.53 11.88
N ARG A 488 -8.74 -3.23 11.59
CA ARG A 488 -8.68 -4.56 10.94
C ARG A 488 -7.95 -4.49 9.61
N ARG A 489 -8.33 -3.54 8.75
CA ARG A 489 -7.69 -3.34 7.44
C ARG A 489 -6.20 -3.04 7.56
N PHE A 490 -5.81 -2.16 8.48
CA PHE A 490 -4.42 -1.86 8.74
C PHE A 490 -3.66 -3.10 9.24
N ALA A 491 -4.22 -3.85 10.18
CA ALA A 491 -3.60 -5.07 10.72
C ALA A 491 -3.36 -6.14 9.64
N CYS A 492 -4.31 -6.38 8.73
CA CYS A 492 -4.12 -7.33 7.63
C CYS A 492 -2.98 -6.93 6.70
N LEU A 493 -2.90 -5.64 6.33
CA LEU A 493 -1.84 -5.13 5.46
C LEU A 493 -0.48 -5.11 6.16
N PHE A 494 -0.48 -4.82 7.45
CA PHE A 494 0.71 -4.90 8.29
C PHE A 494 1.30 -6.32 8.29
N ILE A 495 0.45 -7.34 8.51
CA ILE A 495 0.84 -8.74 8.47
C ILE A 495 1.32 -9.13 7.07
N ALA A 496 0.57 -8.79 6.02
CA ALA A 496 0.93 -9.11 4.65
C ALA A 496 2.31 -8.55 4.28
N ARG A 497 2.58 -7.28 4.63
CA ARG A 497 3.87 -6.66 4.35
C ARG A 497 5.01 -7.28 5.15
N ALA A 498 4.76 -7.64 6.42
CA ALA A 498 5.75 -8.33 7.24
C ALA A 498 6.10 -9.72 6.65
N LEU A 499 5.11 -10.46 6.14
CA LEU A 499 5.30 -11.75 5.48
C LEU A 499 6.02 -11.63 4.13
N GLU A 500 5.64 -10.68 3.27
CA GLU A 500 6.32 -10.40 1.99
C GLU A 500 7.81 -10.14 2.21
N ARG A 501 8.12 -9.28 3.18
CA ARG A 501 9.50 -8.96 3.57
C ARG A 501 10.22 -10.22 4.02
N ALA A 502 9.62 -11.02 4.91
CA ALA A 502 10.19 -12.28 5.41
C ALA A 502 10.45 -13.31 4.31
N SER A 503 9.65 -13.30 3.24
CA SER A 503 9.77 -14.24 2.11
C SER A 503 10.79 -13.84 1.03
N SER A 504 11.17 -12.55 0.99
CA SER A 504 11.98 -11.98 -0.10
C SER A 504 13.47 -11.81 0.25
N GLY A 505 13.89 -12.17 1.46
CA GLY A 505 15.26 -11.99 1.93
C GLY A 505 16.08 -13.28 2.03
N ASP A 506 17.40 -13.17 1.79
CA ASP A 506 18.41 -14.14 2.21
C ASP A 506 18.29 -14.44 3.73
N ALA A 507 18.74 -15.62 4.18
CA ALA A 507 18.56 -16.10 5.56
C ALA A 507 18.95 -15.09 6.67
N LYS A 508 19.94 -14.21 6.44
CA LYS A 508 20.37 -13.16 7.39
C LYS A 508 19.47 -11.91 7.40
N VAL A 509 18.74 -11.63 6.33
CA VAL A 509 17.76 -10.53 6.24
C VAL A 509 16.42 -10.97 6.87
N ALA A 510 16.10 -12.27 6.80
CA ALA A 510 14.90 -12.84 7.41
C ALA A 510 14.86 -12.69 8.94
N ASP A 511 15.99 -12.76 9.65
CA ASP A 511 16.04 -12.54 11.10
C ASP A 511 15.77 -11.08 11.51
N ASN A 512 16.09 -10.11 10.65
CA ASN A 512 15.79 -8.69 10.90
C ASN A 512 14.29 -8.37 10.79
N GLN A 513 13.49 -9.32 10.34
CA GLN A 513 12.05 -9.18 10.10
C GLN A 513 11.22 -10.11 11.00
N ARG A 514 11.87 -10.83 11.92
CA ARG A 514 11.23 -11.70 12.91
C ARG A 514 11.02 -10.97 14.23
N ILE A 515 10.02 -11.42 14.97
CA ILE A 515 9.72 -10.95 16.33
C ILE A 515 10.67 -11.69 17.28
N THR A 516 11.56 -10.96 17.94
CA THR A 516 12.60 -11.56 18.80
C THR A 516 12.44 -11.22 20.28
N THR A 517 11.86 -10.06 20.62
CA THR A 517 11.66 -9.66 22.01
C THR A 517 10.21 -9.73 22.45
N GLU A 518 9.99 -9.84 23.76
CA GLU A 518 8.64 -9.75 24.34
C GLU A 518 7.96 -8.41 24.07
N ALA A 519 8.74 -7.32 24.03
CA ALA A 519 8.25 -5.98 23.74
C ALA A 519 7.79 -5.84 22.28
N ASP A 520 8.53 -6.43 21.34
CA ASP A 520 8.11 -6.50 19.94
C ASP A 520 6.81 -7.29 19.80
N LEU A 521 6.66 -8.39 20.55
CA LEU A 521 5.43 -9.18 20.54
C LEU A 521 4.24 -8.40 21.11
N ASP A 522 4.43 -7.63 22.19
CA ASP A 522 3.38 -6.78 22.75
C ASP A 522 2.99 -5.64 21.80
N ALA A 523 3.95 -5.01 21.13
CA ALA A 523 3.69 -4.00 20.11
C ALA A 523 2.98 -4.59 18.89
N PHE A 524 3.37 -5.79 18.44
CA PHE A 524 2.71 -6.52 17.36
C PHE A 524 1.25 -6.85 17.72
N LEU A 525 1.03 -7.35 18.94
CA LEU A 525 -0.30 -7.64 19.47
C LEU A 525 -1.15 -6.39 19.67
N ALA A 526 -0.56 -5.22 19.94
CA ALA A 526 -1.31 -3.96 19.99
C ALA A 526 -1.92 -3.59 18.63
N VAL A 527 -1.27 -3.96 17.52
CA VAL A 527 -1.78 -3.76 16.15
C VAL A 527 -2.76 -4.88 15.77
N VAL A 528 -2.37 -6.14 15.99
CA VAL A 528 -3.11 -7.33 15.54
C VAL A 528 -4.24 -7.75 16.48
N GLY A 529 -4.26 -7.25 17.71
CA GLY A 529 -5.25 -7.58 18.75
C GLY A 529 -6.70 -7.33 18.31
N VAL A 530 -6.92 -6.38 17.39
CA VAL A 530 -8.25 -6.13 16.80
C VAL A 530 -8.76 -7.30 15.96
N LEU A 531 -7.88 -8.08 15.34
CA LEU A 531 -8.24 -9.31 14.62
C LEU A 531 -8.56 -10.47 15.57
N VAL A 532 -8.07 -10.40 16.81
CA VAL A 532 -8.24 -11.40 17.87
C VAL A 532 -9.51 -11.11 18.68
N GLU A 533 -9.69 -9.88 19.15
CA GLU A 533 -10.88 -9.40 19.87
C GLU A 533 -12.05 -9.14 18.92
N ARG A 534 -12.55 -10.18 18.26
CA ARG A 534 -13.71 -10.07 17.37
C ARG A 534 -14.98 -9.97 18.21
N GLN A 535 -15.66 -8.82 18.17
CA GLN A 535 -16.93 -8.58 18.90
C GLN A 535 -18.13 -9.35 18.32
N ASP A 536 -17.93 -10.19 17.30
CA ASP A 536 -19.00 -10.87 16.55
C ASP A 536 -19.56 -12.12 17.25
N SER A 537 -19.21 -12.38 18.51
CA SER A 537 -19.64 -13.58 19.24
C SER A 537 -21.12 -13.58 19.65
N ASN A 538 -21.89 -12.53 19.40
CA ASN A 538 -23.31 -12.46 19.79
C ASN A 538 -24.33 -12.65 18.66
N THR A 539 -23.91 -13.01 17.44
CA THR A 539 -24.84 -13.39 16.37
C THR A 539 -24.86 -14.90 16.14
N THR A 540 -25.22 -15.67 17.16
CA THR A 540 -25.81 -17.02 17.03
C THR A 540 -27.24 -16.96 16.52
N SER A 541 -27.47 -16.20 15.45
CA SER A 541 -28.68 -16.27 14.64
C SER A 541 -28.30 -15.97 13.20
N VAL A 542 -27.80 -17.00 12.53
CA VAL A 542 -27.64 -17.02 11.07
C VAL A 542 -29.03 -16.84 10.47
N SER A 543 -29.41 -15.60 10.14
CA SER A 543 -30.36 -15.35 9.07
C SER A 543 -29.63 -15.69 7.77
N SER A 544 -30.15 -16.69 7.05
CA SER A 544 -29.61 -17.29 5.84
C SER A 544 -29.65 -16.37 4.60
N SER A 545 -29.09 -15.16 4.70
CA SER A 545 -29.06 -14.20 3.58
C SER A 545 -27.94 -13.15 3.68
N SER A 546 -26.73 -13.55 4.08
CA SER A 546 -25.51 -12.73 3.96
C SER A 546 -24.65 -13.26 2.79
N PRO A 547 -24.02 -12.39 1.98
CA PRO A 547 -23.37 -12.77 0.73
C PRO A 547 -22.13 -13.65 0.98
N SER A 548 -21.92 -14.65 0.11
CA SER A 548 -20.81 -15.61 0.16
C SER A 548 -19.42 -14.96 0.24
N SER A 549 -19.26 -13.72 -0.24
CA SER A 549 -18.00 -12.96 -0.18
C SER A 549 -17.52 -12.68 1.24
N SER A 550 -18.44 -12.45 2.20
CA SER A 550 -18.07 -12.10 3.58
C SER A 550 -17.41 -13.26 4.35
N VAL A 551 -17.70 -14.50 3.97
CA VAL A 551 -17.11 -15.70 4.57
C VAL A 551 -15.72 -15.96 4.00
N GLU A 552 -15.54 -15.73 2.70
CA GLU A 552 -14.22 -15.83 2.04
C GLU A 552 -13.25 -14.78 2.63
N ASP A 553 -13.68 -13.53 2.75
CA ASP A 553 -12.89 -12.46 3.38
C ASP A 553 -12.49 -12.82 4.83
N LEU A 554 -13.41 -13.42 5.61
CA LEU A 554 -13.13 -13.89 6.96
C LEU A 554 -12.08 -15.01 6.97
N THR A 555 -12.18 -15.97 6.04
CA THR A 555 -11.21 -17.07 5.95
C THR A 555 -9.82 -16.57 5.58
N GLU A 556 -9.71 -15.59 4.68
CA GLU A 556 -8.44 -14.98 4.29
C GLU A 556 -7.80 -14.21 5.44
N GLU A 557 -8.57 -13.42 6.19
CA GLU A 557 -8.07 -12.72 7.38
C GLU A 557 -7.54 -13.69 8.45
N LEU A 558 -8.27 -14.78 8.68
CA LEU A 558 -7.86 -15.81 9.64
C LEU A 558 -6.63 -16.58 9.15
N ALA A 559 -6.51 -16.81 7.84
CA ALA A 559 -5.32 -17.42 7.24
C ALA A 559 -4.09 -16.49 7.35
N LEU A 560 -4.26 -15.17 7.18
CA LEU A 560 -3.20 -14.19 7.41
C LEU A 560 -2.78 -14.17 8.88
N LEU A 561 -3.74 -14.18 9.81
CA LEU A 561 -3.45 -14.28 11.24
C LEU A 561 -2.71 -15.58 11.60
N ALA A 562 -3.10 -16.71 10.98
CA ALA A 562 -2.40 -17.98 11.14
C ALA A 562 -0.98 -17.93 10.57
N SER A 563 -0.78 -17.23 9.45
CA SER A 563 0.52 -17.04 8.79
C SER A 563 1.46 -16.14 9.60
N ALA A 564 0.91 -15.15 10.33
CA ALA A 564 1.68 -14.28 11.20
C ALA A 564 2.46 -15.03 12.28
N ILE A 565 2.03 -16.24 12.67
CA ILE A 565 2.73 -17.08 13.65
C ILE A 565 4.13 -17.47 13.14
N HIS A 566 4.34 -17.59 11.82
CA HIS A 566 5.65 -17.88 11.25
C HIS A 566 6.67 -16.72 11.40
N LEU A 567 6.20 -15.52 11.76
CA LEU A 567 7.08 -14.37 12.06
C LEU A 567 7.64 -14.42 13.48
N VAL A 568 7.18 -15.35 14.33
CA VAL A 568 7.56 -15.43 15.75
C VAL A 568 8.81 -16.30 15.95
N GLY A 569 9.85 -15.69 16.54
CA GLY A 569 11.11 -16.34 16.91
C GLY A 569 12.15 -16.38 15.80
N ARG A 570 13.44 -16.33 16.17
CA ARG A 570 14.59 -16.44 15.24
C ARG A 570 14.63 -17.79 14.53
N GLN A 571 15.35 -17.87 13.40
CA GLN A 571 15.75 -19.17 12.86
C GLN A 571 16.64 -19.89 13.88
N VAL A 572 16.33 -21.16 14.13
CA VAL A 572 16.88 -21.91 15.26
C VAL A 572 18.32 -22.33 14.93
N GLU A 573 19.29 -21.62 15.49
CA GLU A 573 20.72 -21.97 15.42
C GLU A 573 21.28 -22.39 16.79
N ALA A 574 20.76 -21.86 17.91
CA ALA A 574 21.22 -22.20 19.26
C ALA A 574 20.09 -22.58 20.24
N ARG A 575 20.47 -23.28 21.32
CA ARG A 575 19.55 -23.78 22.38
C ARG A 575 18.81 -22.65 23.13
N VAL A 576 19.44 -21.50 23.30
CA VAL A 576 18.85 -20.32 23.98
C VAL A 576 17.70 -19.73 23.14
N ASP A 577 17.84 -19.74 21.81
CA ASP A 577 16.78 -19.24 20.91
C ASP A 577 15.52 -20.13 20.93
N ILE A 578 15.64 -21.41 21.33
CA ILE A 578 14.49 -22.33 21.43
C ILE A 578 13.63 -22.00 22.66
N GLU A 579 14.26 -21.72 23.80
CA GLU A 579 13.53 -21.35 25.02
C GLU A 579 12.85 -19.99 24.88
N GLU A 580 13.53 -19.02 24.27
CA GLU A 580 12.97 -17.70 23.95
C GLU A 580 11.81 -17.82 22.96
N LYS A 581 11.96 -18.60 21.87
CA LYS A 581 10.87 -18.85 20.91
C LYS A 581 9.68 -19.53 21.57
N LEU A 582 9.89 -20.51 22.46
CA LEU A 582 8.81 -21.18 23.19
C LEU A 582 8.09 -20.23 24.15
N LEU A 583 8.82 -19.34 24.82
CA LEU A 583 8.21 -18.32 25.67
C LEU A 583 7.33 -17.36 24.87
N LEU A 584 7.81 -16.87 23.72
CA LEU A 584 7.04 -16.02 22.81
C LEU A 584 5.79 -16.73 22.28
N LEU A 585 5.91 -18.00 21.84
CA LEU A 585 4.78 -18.81 21.41
C LEU A 585 3.76 -19.05 22.55
N SER A 586 4.23 -19.22 23.79
CA SER A 586 3.34 -19.38 24.94
C SER A 586 2.51 -18.12 25.24
N LYS A 587 3.12 -16.94 25.08
CA LYS A 587 2.45 -15.64 25.24
C LYS A 587 1.46 -15.40 24.10
N MET A 588 1.86 -15.68 22.86
CA MET A 588 0.99 -15.60 21.67
C MET A 588 -0.22 -16.54 21.81
N ARG A 589 -0.03 -17.77 22.30
CA ARG A 589 -1.11 -18.72 22.56
C ARG A 589 -2.13 -18.17 23.56
N LYS A 590 -1.68 -17.56 24.67
CA LYS A 590 -2.58 -17.00 25.69
C LYS A 590 -3.47 -15.89 25.11
N GLN A 591 -2.92 -15.06 24.23
CA GLN A 591 -3.63 -13.95 23.60
C GLN A 591 -4.60 -14.45 22.52
N LEU A 592 -4.18 -15.38 21.66
CA LEU A 592 -5.06 -16.00 20.67
C LEU A 592 -6.20 -16.81 21.32
N ALA A 593 -5.96 -17.41 22.48
CA ALA A 593 -7.00 -18.09 23.26
C ALA A 593 -8.11 -17.16 23.76
N ALA A 594 -7.82 -15.86 23.92
CA ALA A 594 -8.82 -14.85 24.30
C ALA A 594 -9.73 -14.46 23.12
N GLY A 595 -9.30 -14.69 21.88
CA GLY A 595 -10.02 -14.30 20.66
C GLY A 595 -11.22 -15.16 20.25
N GLY A 596 -11.65 -16.08 21.12
CA GLY A 596 -12.83 -16.92 20.90
C GLY A 596 -12.60 -18.14 19.99
N PRO A 597 -13.64 -18.97 19.79
CA PRO A 597 -13.50 -20.30 19.20
C PRO A 597 -13.11 -20.27 17.72
N VAL A 598 -13.56 -19.28 16.94
CA VAL A 598 -13.27 -19.19 15.50
C VAL A 598 -11.77 -18.92 15.25
N VAL A 599 -11.17 -18.00 16.02
CA VAL A 599 -9.73 -17.69 15.95
C VAL A 599 -8.90 -18.90 16.38
N VAL A 600 -9.31 -19.57 17.46
CA VAL A 600 -8.62 -20.77 17.96
C VAL A 600 -8.59 -21.87 16.90
N ARG A 601 -9.72 -22.16 16.23
CA ARG A 601 -9.81 -23.18 15.17
C ARG A 601 -8.85 -22.94 14.01
N ALA A 602 -8.65 -21.69 13.61
CA ALA A 602 -7.80 -21.35 12.47
C ALA A 602 -6.30 -21.27 12.84
N THR A 603 -5.96 -20.75 14.02
CA THR A 603 -4.57 -20.38 14.37
C THR A 603 -3.82 -21.44 15.18
N PHE A 604 -4.53 -22.26 15.97
CA PHE A 604 -3.86 -23.24 16.85
C PHE A 604 -3.16 -24.38 16.08
N PRO A 605 -3.65 -24.85 14.92
CA PRO A 605 -2.90 -25.81 14.12
C PRO A 605 -1.52 -25.28 13.73
N THR A 606 -1.41 -24.02 13.27
CA THR A 606 -0.11 -23.44 12.89
C THR A 606 0.80 -23.21 14.09
N LEU A 607 0.26 -22.82 15.27
CA LEU A 607 1.03 -22.79 16.53
C LEU A 607 1.64 -24.15 16.88
N VAL A 608 0.82 -25.20 16.78
CA VAL A 608 1.26 -26.57 17.08
C VAL A 608 2.31 -27.04 16.08
N PHE A 609 2.14 -26.76 14.78
CA PHE A 609 3.16 -27.11 13.77
C PHE A 609 4.49 -26.38 14.00
N GLU A 610 4.47 -25.09 14.35
CA GLU A 610 5.70 -24.37 14.67
C GLU A 610 6.37 -24.89 15.94
N ALA A 611 5.61 -25.30 16.95
CA ALA A 611 6.17 -25.92 18.16
C ALA A 611 6.74 -27.32 17.88
N ILE A 612 6.04 -28.15 17.09
CA ILE A 612 6.46 -29.51 16.74
C ILE A 612 7.75 -29.49 15.91
N ARG A 613 7.93 -28.49 15.03
CA ARG A 613 9.18 -28.31 14.26
C ARG A 613 10.42 -28.11 15.14
N LEU A 614 10.26 -27.70 16.39
CA LEU A 614 11.38 -27.56 17.33
C LEU A 614 11.87 -28.94 17.83
N LEU A 615 11.02 -29.97 17.88
CA LEU A 615 11.36 -31.28 18.46
C LEU A 615 12.51 -31.98 17.72
N PRO A 616 12.53 -32.08 16.37
CA PRO A 616 13.66 -32.69 15.65
C PRO A 616 14.93 -31.85 15.71
N VAL A 617 14.81 -30.52 15.76
CA VAL A 617 15.97 -29.60 15.82
C VAL A 617 16.71 -29.73 17.16
N ILE A 618 15.96 -29.91 18.26
CA ILE A 618 16.56 -30.22 19.58
C ILE A 618 17.33 -31.55 19.50
N GLY A 619 16.83 -32.53 18.73
CA GLY A 619 17.47 -33.84 18.57
C GLY A 619 18.78 -33.75 17.78
N ALA A 620 18.78 -33.07 16.64
CA ALA A 620 19.96 -32.88 15.80
C ALA A 620 21.05 -32.01 16.48
N GLY A 621 20.66 -31.05 17.32
CA GLY A 621 21.60 -30.26 18.13
C GLY A 621 22.25 -31.04 19.29
N GLY A 622 21.67 -32.18 19.68
CA GLY A 622 22.19 -33.05 20.72
C GLY A 622 23.32 -33.98 20.27
N GLU A 623 23.42 -34.30 18.98
CA GLU A 623 24.46 -35.17 18.42
C GLU A 623 25.83 -34.46 18.29
N ASN A 624 25.84 -33.12 18.27
CA ASN A 624 27.06 -32.31 18.08
C ASN A 624 27.77 -31.89 19.39
N ILE A 625 27.31 -32.36 20.56
CA ILE A 625 27.88 -31.95 21.86
C ILE A 625 28.46 -33.19 22.57
N GLU A 626 29.75 -33.45 22.33
CA GLU A 626 30.57 -34.47 23.02
C GLU A 626 30.89 -34.12 24.50
N THR A 627 30.02 -33.40 25.22
CA THR A 627 30.20 -33.15 26.66
C THR A 627 29.07 -33.77 27.47
N ASP A 628 29.32 -34.98 27.97
CA ASP A 628 28.54 -35.75 28.94
C ASP A 628 28.44 -35.03 30.31
N GLU A 629 27.62 -33.98 30.41
CA GLU A 629 27.13 -33.52 31.72
C GLU A 629 25.68 -34.01 31.95
N PRO A 630 25.35 -34.61 33.11
CA PRO A 630 24.00 -35.08 33.39
C PRO A 630 22.97 -33.94 33.46
N LYS A 631 23.41 -32.74 33.85
CA LYS A 631 22.56 -31.54 33.93
C LYS A 631 22.08 -31.04 32.56
N THR A 632 22.91 -31.14 31.53
CA THR A 632 22.52 -30.73 30.17
C THR A 632 21.50 -31.71 29.57
N LYS A 633 21.63 -33.01 29.86
CA LYS A 633 20.65 -34.06 29.49
C LYS A 633 19.30 -33.86 30.19
N GLU A 634 19.29 -33.59 31.51
CA GLU A 634 18.06 -33.26 32.26
C GLU A 634 17.37 -31.99 31.74
N ALA A 635 18.15 -30.96 31.40
CA ALA A 635 17.59 -29.74 30.82
C ALA A 635 17.08 -29.94 29.38
N VAL A 636 17.64 -30.86 28.59
CA VAL A 636 17.12 -31.21 27.24
C VAL A 636 15.82 -32.01 27.39
N ALA A 637 15.80 -32.97 28.32
CA ALA A 637 14.61 -33.73 28.70
C ALA A 637 13.46 -32.81 29.14
N GLY A 638 13.73 -31.84 30.03
CA GLY A 638 12.74 -30.86 30.46
C GLY A 638 12.24 -29.95 29.33
N LEU A 639 13.06 -29.67 28.32
CA LEU A 639 12.64 -28.88 27.15
C LEU A 639 11.67 -29.66 26.27
N TYR A 640 11.95 -30.95 26.01
CA TYR A 640 11.02 -31.84 25.31
C TYR A 640 9.66 -31.91 26.01
N GLU A 641 9.66 -32.11 27.33
CA GLU A 641 8.42 -32.15 28.11
C GLU A 641 7.62 -30.85 28.01
N ARG A 642 8.29 -29.68 28.04
CA ARG A 642 7.61 -28.37 27.88
C ARG A 642 7.01 -28.19 26.49
N VAL A 643 7.71 -28.56 25.42
CA VAL A 643 7.21 -28.48 24.04
C VAL A 643 6.03 -29.43 23.83
N ILE A 644 6.14 -30.66 24.32
CA ILE A 644 5.08 -31.67 24.24
C ILE A 644 3.85 -31.21 25.06
N ALA A 645 4.06 -30.71 26.28
CA ALA A 645 2.98 -30.14 27.09
C ALA A 645 2.32 -28.92 26.42
N PHE A 646 3.08 -28.08 25.72
CA PHE A 646 2.54 -26.98 24.93
C PHE A 646 1.64 -27.48 23.78
N CYS A 647 2.08 -28.50 23.04
CA CYS A 647 1.30 -29.12 21.96
C CYS A 647 0.01 -29.74 22.51
N HIS A 648 0.13 -30.50 23.62
CA HIS A 648 -1.00 -31.11 24.32
C HIS A 648 -2.03 -30.07 24.73
N GLN A 649 -1.63 -29.05 25.50
CA GLN A 649 -2.54 -27.99 25.98
C GLN A 649 -3.20 -27.22 24.83
N SER A 650 -2.48 -26.98 23.73
CA SER A 650 -3.02 -26.29 22.55
C SER A 650 -4.06 -27.15 21.83
N ALA A 651 -3.79 -28.45 21.66
CA ALA A 651 -4.74 -29.39 21.08
C ALA A 651 -5.96 -29.62 21.99
N THR A 652 -5.81 -29.70 23.31
CA THR A 652 -6.95 -29.78 24.24
C THR A 652 -7.85 -28.55 24.16
N LYS A 653 -7.28 -27.35 23.95
CA LYS A 653 -8.07 -26.14 23.78
C LYS A 653 -8.90 -26.16 22.49
N LEU A 654 -8.41 -26.79 21.43
CA LEU A 654 -9.18 -27.00 20.18
C LEU A 654 -10.41 -27.90 20.41
N ILE A 655 -10.29 -28.92 21.26
CA ILE A 655 -11.41 -29.78 21.65
C ILE A 655 -12.52 -28.94 22.29
N ALA A 656 -12.16 -28.09 23.26
CA ALA A 656 -13.10 -27.19 23.93
C ALA A 656 -13.77 -26.17 23.00
N CYS A 657 -13.24 -25.99 21.77
CA CYS A 657 -13.80 -25.11 20.75
C CYS A 657 -14.55 -25.88 19.65
N ASN A 658 -14.93 -27.15 19.84
CA ASN A 658 -15.67 -27.99 18.88
C ASN A 658 -14.96 -28.22 17.53
N ALA A 659 -13.63 -28.37 17.53
CA ALA A 659 -12.87 -28.80 16.34
C ALA A 659 -12.14 -30.12 16.61
N SER A 660 -12.93 -31.16 16.90
CA SER A 660 -12.46 -32.50 17.27
C SER A 660 -11.68 -33.20 16.14
N ASP A 661 -12.10 -33.07 14.88
CA ASP A 661 -11.40 -33.67 13.73
C ASP A 661 -9.97 -33.12 13.55
N VAL A 662 -9.82 -31.79 13.63
CA VAL A 662 -8.51 -31.13 13.53
C VAL A 662 -7.63 -31.48 14.74
N ALA A 663 -8.21 -31.50 15.95
CA ALA A 663 -7.49 -31.89 17.16
C ALA A 663 -7.00 -33.34 17.10
N LEU A 664 -7.83 -34.27 16.61
CA LEU A 664 -7.46 -35.67 16.40
C LEU A 664 -6.25 -35.77 15.46
N ARG A 665 -6.31 -35.13 14.29
CA ARG A 665 -5.18 -35.14 13.33
C ARG A 665 -3.91 -34.53 13.91
N LEU A 666 -4.03 -33.47 14.70
CA LEU A 666 -2.88 -32.85 15.39
C LEU A 666 -2.27 -33.79 16.42
N PHE A 667 -3.08 -34.48 17.23
CA PHE A 667 -2.56 -35.47 18.18
C PHE A 667 -1.84 -36.62 17.47
N LEU A 668 -2.40 -37.14 16.37
CA LEU A 668 -1.75 -38.17 15.57
C LEU A 668 -0.43 -37.69 14.96
N ASN A 669 -0.39 -36.46 14.44
CA ASN A 669 0.85 -35.85 13.95
C ASN A 669 1.88 -35.65 15.08
N CYS A 670 1.45 -35.27 16.28
CA CYS A 670 2.35 -35.21 17.44
C CYS A 670 2.96 -36.59 17.73
N THR A 671 2.14 -37.65 17.73
CA THR A 671 2.62 -39.03 17.94
C THR A 671 3.68 -39.43 16.92
N LEU A 672 3.49 -39.09 15.64
CA LEU A 672 4.47 -39.37 14.57
C LEU A 672 5.78 -38.60 14.75
N VAL A 673 5.74 -37.34 15.20
CA VAL A 673 6.98 -36.59 15.44
C VAL A 673 7.68 -37.04 16.72
N ILE A 674 6.92 -37.44 17.75
CA ILE A 674 7.49 -38.06 18.95
C ILE A 674 8.22 -39.38 18.59
N GLU A 675 7.81 -40.08 17.53
CA GLU A 675 8.55 -41.24 17.01
C GLU A 675 9.93 -40.88 16.43
N THR A 676 10.12 -39.70 15.85
CA THR A 676 11.42 -39.39 15.24
C THR A 676 12.48 -38.99 16.26
N VAL A 677 12.09 -38.72 17.51
CA VAL A 677 12.95 -38.16 18.56
C VAL A 677 13.39 -39.24 19.56
N ALA A 678 14.65 -39.20 19.99
CA ALA A 678 15.20 -40.10 21.01
C ALA A 678 15.03 -39.49 22.42
N PHE A 679 14.03 -39.96 23.18
CA PHE A 679 13.73 -39.48 24.53
C PHE A 679 13.24 -40.61 25.46
N GLU A 680 13.63 -40.57 26.74
CA GLU A 680 13.36 -41.65 27.71
C GLU A 680 11.86 -41.92 27.97
N LYS A 681 11.02 -40.88 28.10
CA LYS A 681 9.56 -41.04 28.32
C LYS A 681 8.74 -41.02 27.03
N ARG A 682 9.37 -41.27 25.88
CA ARG A 682 8.71 -41.38 24.58
C ARG A 682 7.49 -42.32 24.54
N PRO A 683 7.54 -43.56 25.08
CA PRO A 683 6.39 -44.47 25.00
C PRO A 683 5.17 -43.94 25.75
N LEU A 684 5.39 -43.30 26.91
CA LEU A 684 4.33 -42.71 27.73
C LEU A 684 3.59 -41.61 26.98
N PHE A 685 4.32 -40.63 26.43
CA PHE A 685 3.69 -39.55 25.67
C PHE A 685 3.04 -40.05 24.38
N ALA A 686 3.68 -40.93 23.61
CA ALA A 686 3.07 -41.50 22.41
C ALA A 686 1.74 -42.21 22.72
N TYR A 687 1.68 -42.96 23.83
CA TYR A 687 0.46 -43.61 24.30
C TYR A 687 -0.61 -42.61 24.74
N GLU A 688 -0.26 -41.57 25.51
CA GLU A 688 -1.22 -40.54 25.96
C GLU A 688 -1.84 -39.79 24.78
N PHE A 689 -1.03 -39.34 23.81
CA PHE A 689 -1.50 -38.63 22.63
C PHE A 689 -2.39 -39.52 21.74
N PHE A 690 -2.00 -40.78 21.53
CA PHE A 690 -2.79 -41.72 20.75
C PHE A 690 -4.11 -42.07 21.46
N SER A 691 -4.08 -42.35 22.76
CA SER A 691 -5.26 -42.66 23.55
C SER A 691 -6.25 -41.50 23.52
N GLN A 692 -5.79 -40.25 23.64
CA GLN A 692 -6.66 -39.08 23.52
C GLN A 692 -7.25 -38.92 22.11
N ALA A 693 -6.46 -39.12 21.05
CA ALA A 693 -6.96 -39.13 19.68
C ALA A 693 -8.04 -40.21 19.49
N PHE A 694 -7.85 -41.39 20.08
CA PHE A 694 -8.81 -42.48 20.04
C PHE A 694 -10.10 -42.13 20.81
N THR A 695 -10.01 -41.52 22.00
CA THR A 695 -11.20 -41.07 22.74
C THR A 695 -12.02 -40.04 21.96
N LEU A 696 -11.37 -39.12 21.24
CA LEU A 696 -12.05 -38.16 20.37
C LEU A 696 -12.76 -38.84 19.20
N PHE A 697 -12.16 -39.88 18.65
CA PHE A 697 -12.78 -40.70 17.61
C PHE A 697 -14.06 -41.39 18.13
N GLU A 698 -14.04 -41.94 19.35
CA GLU A 698 -15.19 -42.63 19.92
C GLU A 698 -16.34 -41.68 20.33
N GLN A 699 -16.02 -40.49 20.82
CA GLN A 699 -17.00 -39.62 21.49
C GLN A 699 -17.53 -38.48 20.61
N GLU A 700 -16.71 -37.91 19.73
CA GLU A 700 -17.01 -36.61 19.09
C GLU A 700 -17.22 -36.69 17.57
N LEU A 701 -16.79 -37.76 16.89
CA LEU A 701 -16.96 -37.91 15.45
C LEU A 701 -18.25 -38.67 15.11
N SER A 702 -19.23 -38.00 14.51
CA SER A 702 -20.52 -38.61 14.11
C SER A 702 -20.68 -38.85 12.60
N ASP A 703 -19.88 -38.19 11.76
CA ASP A 703 -19.98 -38.32 10.29
C ASP A 703 -19.24 -39.58 9.78
N ALA A 704 -19.94 -40.45 9.06
CA ALA A 704 -19.41 -41.73 8.59
C ALA A 704 -18.19 -41.58 7.67
N ARG A 705 -18.16 -40.55 6.80
CA ARG A 705 -17.03 -40.32 5.89
C ARG A 705 -15.79 -39.84 6.64
N ALA A 706 -15.98 -38.89 7.57
CA ALA A 706 -14.91 -38.42 8.44
C ALA A 706 -14.38 -39.56 9.33
N GLN A 707 -15.27 -40.39 9.88
CA GLN A 707 -14.90 -41.56 10.70
C GLN A 707 -13.99 -42.54 9.96
N LEU A 708 -14.32 -42.95 8.72
CA LEU A 708 -13.47 -43.87 7.97
C LEU A 708 -12.09 -43.27 7.67
N SER A 709 -12.04 -41.99 7.29
CA SER A 709 -10.76 -41.29 7.02
C SER A 709 -9.89 -41.16 8.27
N ALA A 710 -10.50 -40.79 9.41
CA ALA A 710 -9.82 -40.69 10.70
C ALA A 710 -9.36 -42.05 11.21
N PHE A 711 -10.16 -43.10 11.00
CA PHE A 711 -9.80 -44.46 11.34
C PHE A 711 -8.61 -44.97 10.53
N GLY A 712 -8.57 -44.69 9.23
CA GLY A 712 -7.40 -44.98 8.38
C GLY A 712 -6.13 -44.31 8.91
N LEU A 713 -6.22 -43.03 9.32
CA LEU A 713 -5.11 -42.32 9.95
C LEU A 713 -4.71 -42.92 11.31
N LEU A 714 -5.66 -43.35 12.14
CA LEU A 714 -5.40 -44.04 13.41
C LEU A 714 -4.63 -45.35 13.20
N VAL A 715 -5.05 -46.18 12.24
CA VAL A 715 -4.38 -47.44 11.92
C VAL A 715 -2.97 -47.18 11.38
N ALA A 716 -2.81 -46.24 10.46
CA ALA A 716 -1.52 -45.88 9.91
C ALA A 716 -0.56 -45.35 10.98
N THR A 717 -1.01 -44.43 11.82
CA THR A 717 -0.21 -43.86 12.91
C THR A 717 0.14 -44.89 13.97
N LEU A 718 -0.77 -45.80 14.32
CA LEU A 718 -0.48 -46.91 15.23
C LEU A 718 0.60 -47.83 14.66
N TRP A 719 0.55 -48.13 13.36
CA TRP A 719 1.55 -48.97 12.70
C TRP A 719 2.96 -48.40 12.83
N TRP A 720 3.12 -47.09 12.62
CA TRP A 720 4.37 -46.37 12.85
C TRP A 720 4.74 -46.29 14.35
N ALA A 721 3.78 -45.95 15.20
CA ALA A 721 3.98 -45.80 16.65
C ALA A 721 4.39 -47.10 17.37
N ARG A 722 4.13 -48.29 16.80
CA ARG A 722 4.60 -49.59 17.34
C ARG A 722 6.12 -49.67 17.48
N ARG A 723 6.89 -48.80 16.81
CA ARG A 723 8.34 -48.67 17.01
C ARG A 723 8.72 -48.00 18.33
N CYS A 724 7.81 -47.22 18.90
CA CYS A 724 8.00 -46.47 20.15
C CYS A 724 7.43 -47.16 21.37
N LEU A 725 6.29 -47.84 21.16
CA LEU A 725 5.41 -48.32 22.23
C LEU A 725 5.91 -49.63 22.80
N ASP A 726 5.72 -49.82 24.10
CA ASP A 726 5.93 -51.11 24.74
C ASP A 726 4.97 -52.16 24.16
N ALA A 727 5.42 -53.40 24.04
CA ALA A 727 4.64 -54.49 23.43
C ALA A 727 3.24 -54.66 24.07
N GLU A 728 3.13 -54.44 25.39
CA GLU A 728 1.86 -54.49 26.12
C GLU A 728 0.92 -53.34 25.71
N SER A 729 1.42 -52.10 25.69
CA SER A 729 0.63 -50.92 25.32
C SER A 729 0.19 -50.97 23.85
N ALA A 730 1.05 -51.45 22.96
CA ALA A 730 0.75 -51.65 21.55
C ALA A 730 -0.34 -52.72 21.35
N GLY A 731 -0.29 -53.83 22.10
CA GLY A 731 -1.31 -54.88 22.04
C GLY A 731 -2.69 -54.41 22.52
N VAL A 732 -2.74 -53.55 23.54
CA VAL A 732 -3.98 -52.93 24.03
C VAL A 732 -4.58 -52.02 22.95
N LEU A 733 -3.79 -51.12 22.37
CA LEU A 733 -4.25 -50.20 21.31
C LEU A 733 -4.68 -50.95 20.05
N GLN A 734 -3.96 -52.01 19.67
CA GLN A 734 -4.36 -52.87 18.56
C GLN A 734 -5.74 -53.49 18.78
N THR A 735 -5.99 -54.03 19.97
CA THR A 735 -7.28 -54.62 20.32
C THR A 735 -8.40 -53.57 20.31
N GLN A 736 -8.11 -52.35 20.78
CA GLN A 736 -9.05 -51.23 20.71
C GLN A 736 -9.38 -50.84 19.27
N CYS A 737 -8.38 -50.69 18.40
CA CYS A 737 -8.60 -50.41 16.97
C CYS A 737 -9.43 -51.52 16.28
N SER A 738 -9.15 -52.80 16.56
CA SER A 738 -9.95 -53.91 16.03
C SER A 738 -11.40 -53.90 16.53
N ARG A 739 -11.62 -53.54 17.80
CA ARG A 739 -12.98 -53.39 18.36
C ARG A 739 -13.72 -52.21 17.73
N ALA A 740 -13.03 -51.10 17.47
CA ALA A 740 -13.57 -49.91 16.83
C ALA A 740 -13.97 -50.17 15.38
N ALA A 741 -13.12 -50.87 14.61
CA ALA A 741 -13.44 -51.28 13.25
C ALA A 741 -14.75 -52.09 13.16
N PHE A 742 -15.02 -52.92 14.17
CA PHE A 742 -16.19 -53.80 14.17
C PHE A 742 -17.48 -53.14 14.71
N ASN A 743 -17.38 -52.29 15.73
CA ASN A 743 -18.54 -51.83 16.50
C ASN A 743 -18.86 -50.34 16.39
N LEU A 744 -17.88 -49.49 16.09
CA LEU A 744 -18.03 -48.04 16.23
C LEU A 744 -18.33 -47.31 14.92
N LEU A 745 -17.93 -47.89 13.78
CA LEU A 745 -18.26 -47.31 12.47
C LEU A 745 -19.73 -47.55 12.13
N LEU A 746 -20.40 -46.53 11.60
CA LEU A 746 -21.86 -46.55 11.37
C LEU A 746 -22.29 -47.47 10.21
N LEU A 747 -21.50 -47.50 9.12
CA LEU A 747 -21.86 -48.23 7.90
C LEU A 747 -21.16 -49.59 7.82
N ARG A 748 -21.91 -50.64 7.48
CA ARG A 748 -21.38 -52.01 7.29
C ARG A 748 -20.28 -52.08 6.22
N ALA A 749 -20.42 -51.29 5.16
CA ALA A 749 -19.43 -51.18 4.09
C ALA A 749 -18.11 -50.52 4.58
N ASP A 750 -18.20 -49.55 5.49
CA ASP A 750 -17.02 -48.91 6.06
C ASP A 750 -16.38 -49.79 7.14
N GLN A 751 -17.18 -50.55 7.89
CA GLN A 751 -16.71 -51.58 8.83
C GLN A 751 -15.88 -52.66 8.13
N SER A 752 -16.33 -53.18 6.98
CA SER A 752 -15.56 -54.20 6.23
C SER A 752 -14.21 -53.65 5.76
N ARG A 753 -14.20 -52.45 5.16
CA ARG A 753 -12.95 -51.76 4.76
C ARG A 753 -12.02 -51.51 5.94
N ALA A 754 -12.55 -51.04 7.07
CA ALA A 754 -11.77 -50.80 8.28
C ALA A 754 -11.18 -52.08 8.87
N VAL A 755 -11.95 -53.18 8.92
CA VAL A 755 -11.47 -54.47 9.42
C VAL A 755 -10.34 -55.01 8.52
N ALA A 756 -10.46 -54.88 7.20
CA ALA A 756 -9.40 -55.26 6.26
C ALA A 756 -8.11 -54.43 6.48
N LEU A 757 -8.23 -53.13 6.78
CA LEU A 757 -7.10 -52.27 7.12
C LEU A 757 -6.43 -52.64 8.45
N THR A 758 -7.21 -53.02 9.48
CA THR A 758 -6.63 -53.42 10.78
C THR A 758 -5.74 -54.66 10.70
N ALA A 759 -5.86 -55.47 9.66
CA ALA A 759 -4.99 -56.63 9.47
C ALA A 759 -3.52 -56.24 9.24
N GLN A 760 -3.23 -55.01 8.77
CA GLN A 760 -1.85 -54.49 8.68
C GLN A 760 -1.17 -54.37 10.04
N LEU A 761 -1.95 -54.18 11.12
CA LEU A 761 -1.42 -54.09 12.49
C LEU A 761 -0.93 -55.44 13.02
N LEU A 762 -1.32 -56.56 12.41
CA LEU A 762 -0.88 -57.90 12.82
C LEU A 762 0.46 -58.30 12.20
N LEU A 763 0.94 -57.54 11.21
CA LEU A 763 2.22 -57.80 10.55
C LEU A 763 3.41 -57.39 11.41
N SER A 764 4.54 -58.05 11.18
CA SER A 764 5.83 -57.70 11.79
C SER A 764 6.23 -56.26 11.43
N SER A 765 6.69 -55.52 12.43
CA SER A 765 7.06 -54.11 12.29
C SER A 765 8.16 -53.90 11.24
N PRO A 766 8.17 -52.78 10.50
CA PRO A 766 9.35 -52.38 9.73
C PRO A 766 10.51 -52.10 10.70
N THR A 767 11.65 -52.75 10.43
CA THR A 767 12.92 -52.69 11.18
C THR A 767 13.22 -51.31 11.77
N SER A 768 13.64 -51.28 13.04
CA SER A 768 14.10 -50.08 13.75
C SER A 768 15.32 -49.48 13.05
N ILE A 769 15.28 -48.19 12.72
CA ILE A 769 16.40 -47.47 12.07
C ILE A 769 17.49 -47.10 13.10
N ILE A 770 17.19 -47.13 14.41
CA ILE A 770 18.16 -46.76 15.45
C ILE A 770 18.85 -48.02 15.97
N ALA A 771 20.00 -48.33 15.38
CA ALA A 771 20.97 -49.22 15.98
C ALA A 771 21.55 -48.51 17.22
N THR A 772 21.24 -49.01 18.41
CA THR A 772 22.07 -48.75 19.59
C THR A 772 23.40 -49.50 19.38
N PRO A 773 24.56 -48.85 19.47
CA PRO A 773 25.84 -49.54 19.33
C PRO A 773 26.07 -50.39 20.59
N GLY A 774 25.82 -51.70 20.50
CA GLY A 774 26.04 -52.60 21.63
C GLY A 774 25.33 -53.96 21.58
N GLU A 775 24.30 -54.15 20.75
CA GLU A 775 23.63 -55.45 20.59
C GLU A 775 23.89 -56.10 19.22
N GLU A 776 25.13 -56.03 18.74
CA GLU A 776 25.60 -56.84 17.61
C GLU A 776 25.83 -58.29 18.07
N GLY A 777 24.75 -59.04 18.27
CA GLY A 777 24.90 -60.42 18.77
C GLY A 777 23.69 -61.34 18.74
N LYS A 778 22.51 -60.88 18.29
CA LYS A 778 21.37 -61.76 18.00
C LYS A 778 20.63 -61.30 16.74
N MET A 779 21.20 -61.61 15.58
CA MET A 779 20.40 -61.82 14.38
C MET A 779 19.51 -63.06 14.61
N THR A 780 18.38 -62.88 15.28
CA THR A 780 17.23 -63.75 15.01
C THR A 780 16.50 -63.12 13.85
N SER A 781 16.65 -63.74 12.67
CA SER A 781 15.69 -63.63 11.58
C SER A 781 14.30 -63.91 12.16
N GLY A 782 13.57 -62.87 12.52
CA GLY A 782 12.19 -62.97 12.99
C GLY A 782 11.32 -63.38 11.81
N LYS A 783 11.23 -64.68 11.53
CA LYS A 783 10.10 -65.24 10.79
C LYS A 783 8.85 -64.70 11.48
N ALA A 784 8.03 -63.92 10.78
CA ALA A 784 6.67 -63.64 11.23
C ALA A 784 6.03 -64.99 11.61
N GLY A 785 5.47 -65.08 12.82
CA GLY A 785 4.94 -66.34 13.31
C GLY A 785 3.81 -66.82 12.41
N GLU A 786 3.66 -68.13 12.21
CA GLU A 786 2.48 -68.71 11.53
C GLU A 786 1.17 -68.23 12.18
N SER A 787 1.20 -67.88 13.47
CA SER A 787 0.09 -67.26 14.22
C SER A 787 -0.35 -65.91 13.68
N ASP A 788 0.57 -65.10 13.17
CA ASP A 788 0.31 -63.72 12.75
C ASP A 788 -0.34 -63.70 11.37
N PHE A 789 0.08 -64.61 10.49
CA PHE A 789 -0.56 -64.86 9.19
C PHE A 789 -1.99 -65.38 9.34
N GLU A 790 -2.22 -66.30 10.27
CA GLU A 790 -3.56 -66.80 10.59
C GLU A 790 -4.47 -65.68 11.15
N GLY A 791 -3.90 -64.75 11.92
CA GLY A 791 -4.61 -63.55 12.37
C GLY A 791 -5.08 -62.66 11.21
N VAL A 792 -4.21 -62.42 10.22
CA VAL A 792 -4.54 -61.62 9.02
C VAL A 792 -5.67 -62.26 8.22
N PHE A 793 -5.62 -63.57 7.98
CA PHE A 793 -6.68 -64.29 7.28
C PHE A 793 -8.02 -64.23 8.03
N LYS A 794 -8.01 -64.36 9.35
CA LYS A 794 -9.23 -64.21 10.18
C LYS A 794 -9.84 -62.81 10.06
N CYS A 795 -9.05 -61.76 9.95
CA CYS A 795 -9.56 -60.40 9.73
C CYS A 795 -10.17 -60.24 8.33
N LEU A 796 -9.54 -60.81 7.30
CA LEU A 796 -10.06 -60.76 5.93
C LEU A 796 -11.36 -61.56 5.77
N GLU A 797 -11.47 -62.73 6.41
CA GLU A 797 -12.71 -63.50 6.44
C GLU A 797 -13.84 -62.77 7.17
N LYS A 798 -13.52 -62.09 8.28
CA LYS A 798 -14.50 -61.23 8.96
C LYS A 798 -14.92 -60.04 8.10
N SER A 799 -14.00 -59.44 7.33
CA SER A 799 -14.32 -58.38 6.37
C SER A 799 -15.27 -58.89 5.27
N ARG A 800 -15.00 -60.09 4.72
CA ARG A 800 -15.90 -60.76 3.76
C ARG A 800 -17.28 -60.98 4.34
N SER A 801 -17.38 -61.50 5.56
CA SER A 801 -18.67 -61.69 6.25
C SER A 801 -19.45 -60.38 6.42
N LEU A 802 -18.77 -59.26 6.70
CA LEU A 802 -19.40 -57.94 6.77
C LEU A 802 -19.83 -57.41 5.39
N ALA A 803 -19.07 -57.71 4.33
CA ALA A 803 -19.45 -57.39 2.96
C ALA A 803 -20.71 -58.18 2.53
N ASP A 804 -20.86 -59.44 2.97
CA ASP A 804 -22.06 -60.24 2.70
C ASP A 804 -23.33 -59.71 3.38
N MET A 805 -23.19 -59.05 4.52
CA MET A 805 -24.29 -58.39 5.22
C MET A 805 -24.74 -57.09 4.54
N CYS A 806 -24.04 -56.63 3.49
CA CYS A 806 -24.44 -55.45 2.72
C CYS A 806 -25.53 -55.83 1.72
N MET A 807 -26.71 -55.21 1.86
CA MET A 807 -27.89 -55.48 1.02
C MET A 807 -27.77 -54.87 -0.38
N ASP A 808 -27.00 -53.79 -0.52
CA ASP A 808 -26.78 -53.10 -1.79
C ASP A 808 -25.75 -53.85 -2.64
N VAL A 809 -26.14 -54.26 -3.86
CA VAL A 809 -25.33 -55.08 -4.76
C VAL A 809 -24.17 -54.25 -5.35
N ASP A 810 -24.38 -52.95 -5.59
CA ASP A 810 -23.34 -52.06 -6.10
C ASP A 810 -22.21 -51.89 -5.08
N ALA A 811 -22.54 -51.50 -3.85
CA ALA A 811 -21.58 -51.39 -2.76
C ALA A 811 -20.90 -52.74 -2.45
N ARG A 812 -21.65 -53.84 -2.44
CA ARG A 812 -21.09 -55.18 -2.21
C ARG A 812 -20.09 -55.57 -3.29
N THR A 813 -20.39 -55.31 -4.56
CA THR A 813 -19.46 -55.59 -5.67
C THR A 813 -18.17 -54.78 -5.51
N GLN A 814 -18.26 -53.48 -5.18
CA GLN A 814 -17.08 -52.65 -4.91
C GLN A 814 -16.25 -53.17 -3.73
N LEU A 815 -16.89 -53.58 -2.63
CA LEU A 815 -16.19 -54.14 -1.45
C LEU A 815 -15.45 -55.45 -1.76
N TYR A 816 -16.03 -56.29 -2.61
CA TYR A 816 -15.41 -57.53 -3.05
C TYR A 816 -14.18 -57.27 -3.94
N VAL A 817 -14.21 -56.22 -4.78
CA VAL A 817 -13.03 -55.76 -5.51
C VAL A 817 -11.97 -55.16 -4.59
N ASP A 818 -12.37 -54.41 -3.56
CA ASP A 818 -11.47 -53.90 -2.53
C ASP A 818 -10.81 -55.07 -1.75
N LEU A 819 -11.58 -56.10 -1.40
CA LEU A 819 -11.09 -57.32 -0.73
C LEU A 819 -10.04 -58.06 -1.57
N LEU A 820 -10.29 -58.25 -2.87
CA LEU A 820 -9.30 -58.81 -3.79
C LEU A 820 -7.99 -58.00 -3.75
N ASN A 821 -8.09 -56.67 -3.79
CA ASN A 821 -6.92 -55.79 -3.71
C ASN A 821 -6.20 -55.89 -2.35
N TYR A 822 -6.91 -55.99 -1.23
CA TYR A 822 -6.28 -56.22 0.08
C TYR A 822 -5.52 -57.55 0.11
N HIS A 823 -6.08 -58.62 -0.43
CA HIS A 823 -5.37 -59.89 -0.57
C HIS A 823 -4.11 -59.73 -1.43
N ILE A 824 -4.18 -59.05 -2.58
CA ILE A 824 -3.00 -58.77 -3.41
C ILE A 824 -1.92 -57.99 -2.63
N ILE A 825 -2.30 -56.98 -1.85
CA ILE A 825 -1.36 -56.18 -1.05
C ILE A 825 -0.66 -57.04 0.00
N TYR A 826 -1.41 -57.87 0.73
CA TYR A 826 -0.81 -58.76 1.74
C TYR A 826 0.07 -59.84 1.11
N HIS A 827 -0.25 -60.30 -0.11
CA HIS A 827 0.61 -61.22 -0.86
C HIS A 827 1.98 -60.57 -1.14
N GLN A 828 1.97 -59.33 -1.64
CA GLN A 828 3.19 -58.58 -1.91
C GLN A 828 4.03 -58.30 -0.65
N GLN A 829 3.39 -58.23 0.51
CA GLN A 829 4.06 -58.07 1.82
C GLN A 829 4.61 -59.39 2.39
N GLY A 830 4.45 -60.53 1.70
CA GLY A 830 5.02 -61.83 2.09
C GLY A 830 4.19 -62.62 3.10
N VAL A 831 2.86 -62.39 3.14
CA VAL A 831 1.96 -63.00 4.13
C VAL A 831 1.47 -64.38 3.67
N GLY A 832 1.86 -65.42 4.41
CA GLY A 832 1.29 -66.77 4.35
C GLY A 832 1.83 -67.72 3.26
N PRO A 833 1.43 -69.01 3.28
CA PRO A 833 1.74 -69.96 2.22
C PRO A 833 1.02 -69.58 0.92
N LEU A 834 1.73 -69.65 -0.21
CA LEU A 834 1.22 -69.28 -1.53
C LEU A 834 -0.07 -70.05 -1.89
N GLU A 835 -0.19 -71.31 -1.49
CA GLU A 835 -1.30 -72.21 -1.86
C GLU A 835 -2.65 -71.81 -1.25
N THR A 836 -2.69 -71.50 0.05
CA THR A 836 -3.92 -71.07 0.73
C THR A 836 -4.40 -69.71 0.22
N MET A 837 -3.47 -68.86 -0.22
CA MET A 837 -3.76 -67.57 -0.80
C MET A 837 -4.32 -67.68 -2.22
N LYS A 838 -3.73 -68.53 -3.08
CA LYS A 838 -4.23 -68.81 -4.43
C LYS A 838 -5.66 -69.35 -4.39
N MET A 839 -5.95 -70.30 -3.49
CA MET A 839 -7.31 -70.84 -3.32
C MET A 839 -8.32 -69.74 -2.97
N LYS A 840 -8.04 -68.90 -1.97
CA LYS A 840 -8.95 -67.82 -1.55
C LYS A 840 -9.13 -66.74 -2.62
N LEU A 841 -8.08 -66.39 -3.37
CA LEU A 841 -8.18 -65.46 -4.50
C LEU A 841 -9.07 -66.00 -5.63
N THR A 842 -8.97 -67.29 -5.96
CA THR A 842 -9.84 -67.91 -6.98
C THR A 842 -11.31 -67.95 -6.55
N GLU A 843 -11.56 -68.20 -5.27
CA GLU A 843 -12.92 -68.21 -4.70
C GLU A 843 -13.54 -66.80 -4.74
N LEU A 844 -12.80 -65.79 -4.29
CA LEU A 844 -13.25 -64.40 -4.31
C LEU A 844 -13.47 -63.88 -5.73
N LEU A 845 -12.59 -64.22 -6.68
CA LEU A 845 -12.78 -63.87 -8.10
C LEU A 845 -14.07 -64.48 -8.68
N ALA A 846 -14.32 -65.76 -8.39
CA ALA A 846 -15.52 -66.44 -8.86
C ALA A 846 -16.80 -65.81 -8.28
N GLU A 847 -16.75 -65.31 -7.06
CA GLU A 847 -17.87 -64.57 -6.44
C GLU A 847 -18.01 -63.15 -6.97
N THR A 848 -16.91 -62.43 -7.22
CA THR A 848 -16.96 -61.10 -7.85
C THR A 848 -17.57 -61.18 -9.24
N ASP A 849 -17.23 -62.21 -10.02
CA ASP A 849 -17.80 -62.42 -11.35
C ASP A 849 -19.31 -62.71 -11.31
N LYS A 850 -19.78 -63.45 -10.29
CA LYS A 850 -21.22 -63.67 -10.07
C LYS A 850 -21.95 -62.39 -9.70
N LEU A 851 -21.34 -61.54 -8.87
CA LEU A 851 -21.92 -60.26 -8.44
C LEU A 851 -21.97 -59.26 -9.60
N VAL A 852 -20.93 -59.19 -10.42
CA VAL A 852 -20.90 -58.34 -11.64
C VAL A 852 -22.01 -58.74 -12.62
N GLN A 853 -22.29 -60.04 -12.77
CA GLN A 853 -23.39 -60.52 -13.62
C GLN A 853 -24.79 -60.17 -13.08
N GLN A 854 -24.92 -59.85 -11.79
CA GLN A 854 -26.19 -59.45 -11.16
C GLN A 854 -26.45 -57.94 -11.26
N LEU A 855 -25.49 -57.15 -11.73
CA LEU A 855 -25.63 -55.70 -11.89
C LEU A 855 -26.36 -55.35 -13.20
N GLU A 856 -27.43 -54.56 -13.10
CA GLU A 856 -28.16 -54.05 -14.28
C GLU A 856 -27.34 -53.03 -15.09
N PHE A 857 -26.45 -52.29 -14.43
CA PHE A 857 -25.52 -51.33 -15.03
C PHE A 857 -24.21 -51.35 -14.25
N VAL A 858 -23.09 -51.59 -14.94
CA VAL A 858 -21.75 -51.55 -14.32
C VAL A 858 -21.15 -50.16 -14.51
N PRO A 859 -20.85 -49.40 -13.44
CA PRO A 859 -20.16 -48.11 -13.58
C PRO A 859 -18.80 -48.29 -14.26
N GLU A 860 -18.49 -47.46 -15.26
CA GLU A 860 -17.22 -47.52 -16.03
C GLU A 860 -15.96 -47.50 -15.14
N ALA A 861 -16.01 -46.79 -14.01
CA ALA A 861 -14.92 -46.76 -13.05
C ALA A 861 -14.68 -48.12 -12.36
N VAL A 862 -15.76 -48.87 -12.07
CA VAL A 862 -15.68 -50.18 -11.44
C VAL A 862 -15.22 -51.24 -12.45
N SER A 863 -15.66 -51.16 -13.71
CA SER A 863 -15.22 -52.10 -14.74
C SER A 863 -13.71 -51.96 -15.02
N PHE A 864 -13.21 -50.73 -15.18
CA PHE A 864 -11.79 -50.48 -15.38
C PHE A 864 -10.94 -50.93 -14.17
N TYR A 865 -11.43 -50.65 -12.95
CA TYR A 865 -10.74 -51.06 -11.72
C TYR A 865 -10.71 -52.58 -11.53
N LEU A 866 -11.80 -53.27 -11.89
CA LEU A 866 -11.89 -54.72 -11.89
C LEU A 866 -10.97 -55.36 -12.94
N GLU A 867 -10.89 -54.82 -14.15
CA GLU A 867 -9.96 -55.30 -15.20
C GLU A 867 -8.50 -55.22 -14.75
N SER A 868 -8.09 -54.09 -14.16
CA SER A 868 -6.74 -53.93 -13.62
C SER A 868 -6.45 -54.90 -12.46
N THR A 869 -7.41 -55.06 -11.55
CA THR A 869 -7.29 -55.99 -10.42
C THR A 869 -7.18 -57.43 -10.94
N ARG A 870 -7.99 -57.80 -11.93
CA ARG A 870 -8.00 -59.13 -12.56
C ARG A 870 -6.66 -59.47 -13.20
N SER A 871 -6.05 -58.54 -13.94
CA SER A 871 -4.71 -58.74 -14.52
C SER A 871 -3.68 -59.10 -13.45
N LYS A 872 -3.67 -58.37 -12.32
CA LYS A 872 -2.74 -58.62 -11.22
C LYS A 872 -3.01 -59.92 -10.46
N VAL A 873 -4.28 -60.31 -10.31
CA VAL A 873 -4.61 -61.60 -9.68
C VAL A 873 -4.17 -62.75 -10.59
N LEU A 874 -4.34 -62.63 -11.91
CA LEU A 874 -3.87 -63.63 -12.88
C LEU A 874 -2.33 -63.76 -12.86
N GLU A 875 -1.61 -62.64 -12.78
CA GLU A 875 -0.15 -62.63 -12.58
C GLU A 875 0.28 -63.40 -11.31
N ILE A 876 -0.44 -63.24 -10.20
CA ILE A 876 -0.14 -63.92 -8.91
C ILE A 876 -0.53 -65.41 -8.95
N LEU A 877 -1.54 -65.76 -9.74
CA LEU A 877 -1.97 -67.15 -9.91
C LEU A 877 -1.05 -67.96 -10.84
N ASP A 878 -0.09 -67.32 -11.50
CA ASP A 878 0.75 -67.86 -12.59
C ASP A 878 -0.10 -68.34 -13.80
N LEU A 879 -1.11 -67.56 -14.19
CA LEU A 879 -2.02 -67.84 -15.32
C LEU A 879 -1.99 -66.77 -16.42
#